data_AF-A0ABD2C843-F1
#
_entry.id   AF-A0ABD2C843-F1
#
_cell.length_a   1.000
_cell.length_b   1.000
_cell.length_c   1.000
_cell.angle_alpha   90.00
_cell.angle_beta   90.00
_cell.angle_gamma   90.00
#
_symmetry.space_group_name_H-M   'P 1'
#
loop_
_entity.id
_entity.type
_entity.pdbx_description
1 polymer ?
#
loop_
_entity_poly.entity_id
_entity_poly.type
_entity_poly.pdbx_seq_one_letter_code
_entity_poly.pdbx_strand_id
1 'polypeptide(L)'
;MAPSKEGLTDLQKEIFDKIDKNEVSEIKTLLSMNKIKVDFVDENGMSPLQHACYKGNKEIVQMLLDQGADVNAGQHEHAYTALHFAALSGNADLCHLLMSHGARLTATNSVGRTPAQMAAFVGNHNCVATINNFIPKADIDYFVKAQGLQTEPMLPPHLADSFHKFIMQVNVHPVRVAMNLQRSPGLLENAYKIQKVLEALRHREMTRGAETNEVMAFKYHYLSCVVAEIIKCQKRQEAMKGEKNDKDKISEEGEEKKSDVVEILIRKFLKCSKSDGVPEYQEAFLRESVREFPFRESTIFRQMVATLAGTDPPSAVSVVSAAINGQRGFNDNASVCVTCGEEKASKKCSKCKAVQYCDRECQRLHWSMHKKACARLGQSPSQNTKISDVDKEQIKAKRPRGPIEEAIQNGAVNDYIHEDCIWRRGNDRDSCPDPEVRVYLYTPGNNRRELDSRESDWLRHDYDTTRENIILIHGYAGGDNTLPIAVLRDAYLRNGSYNVFLVDWGALAAAPCYPAAVSNLHPVARCLSRTLTSLRNLGLPIHRTTCVGHSLGAHICGIIANYLLFRMNRIIGLDPAKPLIRPGRVNRLDSGDADFVEVMHTNAGYYGESIRMGHADFCVNGGKIQPFCEGRSNDQLCSHVWAVCFMALSLDNNGRNTIAESCSRRCPSGPKIAQKAGVYVPMGHHTPSEIRGSFCFNSILPPYCPRYHNGHGDDRCCLPGDMNTDLSFKKKNNASVKSL
;
A
#
# COMPACT_ATOMS: atom_id res chain seq x y z
N MET A 1 -4.73 -34.97 36.54
CA MET A 1 -3.96 -35.86 35.64
C MET A 1 -4.16 -35.34 34.22
N ALA A 2 -3.13 -34.74 33.63
CA ALA A 2 -3.14 -34.42 32.20
C ALA A 2 -3.04 -35.74 31.40
N PRO A 3 -3.78 -35.89 30.29
CA PRO A 3 -3.71 -37.12 29.51
C PRO A 3 -2.30 -37.30 28.96
N SER A 4 -1.76 -38.51 29.10
CA SER A 4 -0.48 -38.94 28.54
C SER A 4 -0.48 -38.74 27.03
N LYS A 5 0.55 -38.07 26.49
CA LYS A 5 0.80 -37.95 25.04
C LYS A 5 1.13 -39.35 24.49
N GLU A 6 0.13 -40.07 24.00
CA GLU A 6 0.37 -41.19 23.08
C GLU A 6 1.04 -40.64 21.82
N GLY A 7 2.19 -41.21 21.44
CA GLY A 7 2.93 -40.79 20.25
C GLY A 7 2.17 -41.12 18.97
N LEU A 8 2.41 -40.35 17.90
CA LEU A 8 1.82 -40.61 16.58
C LEU A 8 2.19 -42.01 16.06
N THR A 9 1.21 -42.71 15.51
CA THR A 9 1.40 -43.98 14.78
C THR A 9 2.17 -43.75 13.48
N ASP A 10 2.82 -44.78 12.95
CA ASP A 10 3.61 -44.66 11.70
C ASP A 10 2.75 -44.23 10.51
N LEU A 11 1.51 -44.70 10.45
CA LEU A 11 0.52 -44.28 9.44
C LEU A 11 0.15 -42.79 9.55
N GLN A 12 0.04 -42.25 10.76
CA GLN A 12 -0.23 -40.82 10.97
C GLN A 12 0.97 -39.96 10.56
N LYS A 13 2.20 -40.43 10.84
CA LYS A 13 3.43 -39.76 10.36
C LYS A 13 3.53 -39.79 8.84
N GLU A 14 3.17 -40.91 8.23
CA GLU A 14 3.12 -41.04 6.77
C GLU A 14 2.12 -40.06 6.16
N ILE A 15 0.92 -39.91 6.74
CA ILE A 15 -0.06 -38.91 6.28
C ILE A 15 0.51 -37.49 6.33
N PHE A 16 1.22 -37.11 7.39
CA PHE A 16 1.88 -35.80 7.45
C PHE A 16 2.95 -35.63 6.37
N ASP A 17 3.84 -36.61 6.18
CA ASP A 17 4.87 -36.58 5.13
C ASP A 17 4.26 -36.42 3.72
N LYS A 18 3.18 -37.14 3.44
CA LYS A 18 2.47 -37.07 2.15
C LYS A 18 1.78 -35.73 1.92
N ILE A 19 1.20 -35.13 2.97
CA ILE A 19 0.64 -33.77 2.91
C ILE A 19 1.76 -32.75 2.67
N ASP A 20 2.89 -32.89 3.35
CA ASP A 20 4.02 -31.97 3.23
C ASP A 20 4.66 -31.98 1.84
N LYS A 21 4.69 -33.15 1.20
CA LYS A 21 5.11 -33.37 -0.20
C LYS A 21 4.02 -33.08 -1.24
N ASN A 22 2.79 -32.78 -0.81
CA ASN A 22 1.65 -32.47 -1.66
C ASN A 22 1.21 -33.63 -2.59
N GLU A 23 1.33 -34.89 -2.14
CA GLU A 23 1.07 -36.10 -2.91
C GLU A 23 -0.41 -36.54 -2.84
N VAL A 24 -1.29 -35.83 -3.56
CA VAL A 24 -2.77 -35.99 -3.50
C VAL A 24 -3.24 -37.44 -3.71
N SER A 25 -2.71 -38.15 -4.72
CA SER A 25 -3.12 -39.51 -5.06
C SER A 25 -2.81 -40.52 -3.95
N GLU A 26 -1.68 -40.34 -3.27
CA GLU A 26 -1.24 -41.24 -2.20
C GLU A 26 -2.06 -41.00 -0.93
N ILE A 27 -2.32 -39.73 -0.58
CA ILE A 27 -3.22 -39.39 0.53
C ILE A 27 -4.61 -39.99 0.31
N LYS A 28 -5.14 -39.90 -0.90
CA LYS A 28 -6.44 -40.52 -1.25
C LYS A 28 -6.42 -42.03 -1.01
N THR A 29 -5.33 -42.69 -1.37
CA THR A 29 -5.15 -44.13 -1.18
C THR A 29 -5.10 -44.47 0.32
N LEU A 30 -4.28 -43.75 1.08
CA LEU A 30 -4.13 -43.94 2.53
C LEU A 30 -5.44 -43.71 3.31
N LEU A 31 -6.21 -42.68 2.95
CA LEU A 31 -7.49 -42.36 3.58
C LEU A 31 -8.62 -43.32 3.20
N SER A 32 -8.57 -43.93 2.00
CA SER A 32 -9.61 -44.88 1.55
C SER A 32 -9.40 -46.31 2.07
N MET A 33 -8.16 -46.72 2.28
CA MET A 33 -7.82 -48.07 2.75
C MET A 33 -8.00 -48.24 4.27
N ASN A 34 -8.02 -47.14 5.03
CA ASN A 34 -7.98 -47.17 6.49
C ASN A 34 -9.10 -46.30 7.08
N LYS A 35 -9.87 -46.81 8.06
CA LYS A 35 -10.79 -46.00 8.87
C LYS A 35 -10.01 -45.23 9.93
N ILE A 36 -9.37 -44.13 9.53
CA ILE A 36 -8.53 -43.30 10.41
C ILE A 36 -9.32 -42.07 10.86
N LYS A 37 -9.33 -41.80 12.16
CA LYS A 37 -9.77 -40.48 12.65
C LYS A 37 -8.71 -39.44 12.28
N VAL A 38 -9.09 -38.43 11.51
CA VAL A 38 -8.15 -37.46 10.90
C VAL A 38 -7.80 -36.25 11.76
N ASP A 39 -8.35 -36.14 12.98
CA ASP A 39 -8.10 -35.02 13.91
C ASP A 39 -6.93 -35.27 14.89
N PHE A 40 -5.93 -36.07 14.49
CA PHE A 40 -4.67 -36.16 15.25
C PHE A 40 -3.82 -34.92 15.03
N VAL A 41 -2.82 -34.68 15.89
CA VAL A 41 -1.96 -33.49 15.82
C VAL A 41 -0.48 -33.85 15.89
N ASP A 42 0.35 -33.06 15.22
CA ASP A 42 1.81 -33.14 15.30
C ASP A 42 2.37 -32.59 16.62
N GLU A 43 3.70 -32.53 16.74
CA GLU A 43 4.39 -32.02 17.92
C GLU A 43 4.07 -30.54 18.21
N ASN A 44 3.70 -29.77 17.19
CA ASN A 44 3.32 -28.36 17.27
C ASN A 44 1.81 -28.17 17.52
N GLY A 45 1.05 -29.26 17.61
CA GLY A 45 -0.40 -29.24 17.74
C GLY A 45 -1.16 -28.99 16.43
N MET A 46 -0.51 -29.10 15.26
CA MET A 46 -1.14 -28.98 13.94
C MET A 46 -1.83 -30.26 13.51
N SER A 47 -3.08 -30.16 13.05
CA SER A 47 -3.80 -31.25 12.41
C SER A 47 -3.43 -31.42 10.93
N PRO A 48 -3.67 -32.61 10.32
CA PRO A 48 -3.55 -32.81 8.88
C PRO A 48 -4.30 -31.75 8.06
N LEU A 49 -5.49 -31.34 8.53
CA LEU A 49 -6.28 -30.30 7.90
C LEU A 49 -5.55 -28.94 7.90
N GLN A 50 -4.90 -28.58 9.01
CA GLN A 50 -4.10 -27.35 9.10
C GLN A 50 -2.86 -27.38 8.20
N HIS A 51 -2.14 -28.52 8.11
CA HIS A 51 -1.04 -28.68 7.14
C HIS A 51 -1.52 -28.50 5.71
N ALA A 52 -2.60 -29.19 5.32
CA ALA A 52 -3.17 -29.09 3.99
C ALA A 52 -3.62 -27.65 3.66
N CYS A 53 -4.18 -26.93 4.65
CA CYS A 53 -4.53 -25.52 4.48
C CYS A 53 -3.30 -24.63 4.29
N TYR A 54 -2.23 -24.87 5.05
CA TYR A 54 -0.97 -24.11 4.93
C TYR A 54 -0.33 -24.28 3.54
N LYS A 55 -0.39 -25.49 2.99
CA LYS A 55 0.05 -25.78 1.60
C LYS A 55 -0.88 -25.21 0.53
N GLY A 56 -2.09 -24.76 0.91
CA GLY A 56 -3.08 -24.21 -0.01
C GLY A 56 -3.73 -25.25 -0.94
N ASN A 57 -3.62 -26.55 -0.63
CA ASN A 57 -4.17 -27.61 -1.46
C ASN A 57 -5.64 -27.90 -1.12
N LYS A 58 -6.54 -27.38 -1.96
CA LYS A 58 -8.00 -27.55 -1.81
C LYS A 58 -8.46 -29.00 -1.90
N GLU A 59 -7.82 -29.83 -2.72
CA GLU A 59 -8.23 -31.22 -2.94
C GLU A 59 -7.97 -32.07 -1.70
N ILE A 60 -6.79 -31.94 -1.08
CA ILE A 60 -6.47 -32.61 0.19
C ILE A 60 -7.41 -32.15 1.29
N VAL A 61 -7.67 -30.85 1.38
CA VAL A 61 -8.60 -30.29 2.37
C VAL A 61 -10.01 -30.88 2.20
N GLN A 62 -10.52 -30.95 0.95
CA GLN A 62 -11.81 -31.56 0.69
C GLN A 62 -11.84 -33.03 1.15
N MET A 63 -10.81 -33.81 0.81
CA MET A 63 -10.75 -35.23 1.23
C MET A 63 -10.75 -35.39 2.75
N LEU A 64 -10.01 -34.54 3.48
CA LEU A 64 -9.98 -34.59 4.94
C LEU A 64 -11.34 -34.20 5.56
N LEU A 65 -12.00 -33.18 5.03
CA LEU A 65 -13.36 -32.79 5.45
C LEU A 65 -14.40 -33.88 5.15
N ASP A 66 -14.29 -34.55 4.00
CA ASP A 66 -15.16 -35.67 3.61
C ASP A 66 -14.97 -36.90 4.54
N GLN A 67 -13.77 -37.07 5.11
CA GLN A 67 -13.49 -38.06 6.15
C GLN A 67 -13.92 -37.62 7.56
N GLY A 68 -14.62 -36.48 7.67
CA GLY A 68 -15.16 -35.98 8.93
C GLY A 68 -14.16 -35.22 9.80
N ALA A 69 -13.11 -34.65 9.23
CA ALA A 69 -12.23 -33.73 9.96
C ALA A 69 -13.04 -32.58 10.57
N ASP A 70 -12.82 -32.29 11.85
CA ASP A 70 -13.38 -31.10 12.47
C ASP A 70 -12.62 -29.87 11.96
N VAL A 71 -13.34 -28.99 11.25
CA VAL A 71 -12.80 -27.78 10.65
C VAL A 71 -12.19 -26.80 11.66
N ASN A 72 -12.60 -26.91 12.93
CA ASN A 72 -12.11 -26.10 14.03
C ASN A 72 -11.15 -26.87 14.96
N ALA A 73 -10.83 -28.14 14.64
CA ALA A 73 -9.86 -28.92 15.41
C ALA A 73 -8.41 -28.47 15.17
N GLY A 74 -7.60 -28.68 16.20
CA GLY A 74 -6.20 -28.30 16.24
C GLY A 74 -5.85 -27.75 17.62
N GLN A 75 -4.63 -28.02 18.07
CA GLN A 75 -4.09 -27.51 19.34
C GLN A 75 -2.82 -26.71 19.08
N HIS A 76 -2.75 -26.08 17.90
CA HIS A 76 -1.58 -25.35 17.45
C HIS A 76 -1.07 -24.42 18.54
N GLU A 77 0.22 -24.45 18.84
CA GLU A 77 0.84 -23.72 19.95
C GLU A 77 0.56 -22.20 19.95
N HIS A 78 0.21 -21.65 18.78
CA HIS A 78 -0.13 -20.23 18.60
C HIS A 78 -1.60 -19.99 18.26
N ALA A 79 -2.49 -20.96 18.50
CA ALA A 79 -3.93 -20.89 18.26
C ALA A 79 -4.32 -20.54 16.81
N TYR A 80 -3.50 -20.92 15.83
CA TYR A 80 -3.87 -20.78 14.42
C TYR A 80 -4.91 -21.84 14.07
N THR A 81 -6.00 -21.45 13.42
CA THR A 81 -7.02 -22.39 12.91
C THR A 81 -6.74 -22.75 11.45
N ALA A 82 -7.42 -23.79 10.92
CA ALA A 82 -7.35 -24.12 9.50
C ALA A 82 -7.66 -22.90 8.60
N LEU A 83 -8.63 -22.06 8.99
CA LEU A 83 -8.97 -20.84 8.25
C LEU A 83 -7.85 -19.78 8.28
N HIS A 84 -7.07 -19.68 9.38
CA HIS A 84 -5.89 -18.80 9.39
C HIS A 84 -4.84 -19.26 8.37
N PHE A 85 -4.54 -20.56 8.31
CA PHE A 85 -3.57 -21.09 7.36
C PHE A 85 -4.03 -20.94 5.91
N ALA A 86 -5.32 -21.19 5.62
CA ALA A 86 -5.89 -20.92 4.29
C ALA A 86 -5.83 -19.44 3.91
N ALA A 87 -6.08 -18.54 4.87
CA ALA A 87 -5.98 -17.09 4.67
C ALA A 87 -4.54 -16.65 4.38
N LEU A 88 -3.55 -17.28 5.00
CA LEU A 88 -2.11 -17.05 4.75
C LEU A 88 -1.66 -17.61 3.39
N SER A 89 -2.20 -18.75 2.96
CA SER A 89 -1.85 -19.37 1.68
C SER A 89 -2.33 -18.58 0.45
N GLY A 90 -3.25 -17.62 0.64
CA GLY A 90 -3.81 -16.79 -0.42
C GLY A 90 -4.90 -17.46 -1.26
N ASN A 91 -5.36 -18.64 -0.85
CA ASN A 91 -6.37 -19.41 -1.57
C ASN A 91 -7.79 -19.07 -1.07
N ALA A 92 -8.47 -18.17 -1.79
CA ALA A 92 -9.82 -17.72 -1.44
C ALA A 92 -10.88 -18.83 -1.54
N ASP A 93 -10.75 -19.74 -2.52
CA ASP A 93 -11.66 -20.87 -2.68
C ASP A 93 -11.54 -21.86 -1.52
N LEU A 94 -10.32 -22.04 -1.00
CA LEU A 94 -10.07 -22.84 0.19
C LEU A 94 -10.67 -22.18 1.45
N CYS A 95 -10.54 -20.86 1.60
CA CYS A 95 -11.21 -20.12 2.67
C CYS A 95 -12.73 -20.33 2.62
N HIS A 96 -13.34 -20.21 1.43
CA HIS A 96 -14.76 -20.45 1.23
C HIS A 96 -15.17 -21.88 1.61
N LEU A 97 -14.39 -22.89 1.19
CA LEU A 97 -14.64 -24.29 1.54
C LEU A 97 -14.68 -24.48 3.06
N LEU A 98 -13.67 -24.03 3.78
CA LEU A 98 -13.62 -24.15 5.25
C LEU A 98 -14.81 -23.44 5.94
N MET A 99 -15.15 -22.23 5.51
CA MET A 99 -16.30 -21.50 6.07
C MET A 99 -17.63 -22.21 5.79
N SER A 100 -17.79 -22.82 4.60
CA SER A 100 -18.97 -23.62 4.28
C SER A 100 -19.13 -24.88 5.14
N HIS A 101 -18.03 -25.38 5.71
CA HIS A 101 -18.02 -26.45 6.70
C HIS A 101 -18.07 -25.95 8.16
N GLY A 102 -18.28 -24.65 8.40
CA GLY A 102 -18.47 -24.08 9.74
C GLY A 102 -17.20 -23.59 10.44
N ALA A 103 -16.15 -23.24 9.70
CA ALA A 103 -14.96 -22.61 10.28
C ALA A 103 -15.30 -21.29 10.99
N ARG A 104 -14.77 -21.08 12.20
CA ARG A 104 -14.98 -19.86 12.98
C ARG A 104 -14.23 -18.66 12.39
N LEU A 105 -14.98 -17.67 11.89
CA LEU A 105 -14.44 -16.45 11.28
C LEU A 105 -13.83 -15.48 12.31
N THR A 106 -14.34 -15.50 13.54
CA THR A 106 -13.94 -14.60 14.64
C THR A 106 -12.88 -15.21 15.57
N ALA A 107 -12.44 -16.45 15.30
CA ALA A 107 -11.38 -17.06 16.08
C ALA A 107 -10.10 -16.21 15.98
N THR A 108 -9.45 -15.97 17.11
CA THR A 108 -8.20 -15.21 17.17
C THR A 108 -7.03 -16.13 17.51
N ASN A 109 -5.89 -15.89 16.87
CA ASN A 109 -4.63 -16.54 17.22
C ASN A 109 -3.98 -15.90 18.46
N SER A 110 -2.80 -16.37 18.85
CA SER A 110 -2.08 -15.89 20.05
C SER A 110 -1.66 -14.41 20.02
N VAL A 111 -1.71 -13.75 18.86
CA VAL A 111 -1.47 -12.31 18.70
C VAL A 111 -2.76 -11.50 18.56
N GLY A 112 -3.91 -12.12 18.86
CA GLY A 112 -5.22 -11.46 18.84
C GLY A 112 -5.75 -11.15 17.45
N ARG A 113 -5.27 -11.84 16.40
CA ARG A 113 -5.68 -11.59 15.01
C ARG A 113 -6.62 -12.65 14.48
N THR A 114 -7.62 -12.23 13.71
CA THR A 114 -8.54 -13.12 12.97
C THR A 114 -7.94 -13.61 11.65
N PRO A 115 -8.52 -14.65 11.00
CA PRO A 115 -8.05 -15.10 9.70
C PRO A 115 -8.06 -14.00 8.63
N ALA A 116 -9.10 -13.17 8.58
CA ALA A 116 -9.18 -12.03 7.66
C ALA A 116 -8.06 -11.01 7.91
N GLN A 117 -7.73 -10.74 9.18
CA GLN A 117 -6.62 -9.85 9.53
C GLN A 117 -5.25 -10.44 9.16
N MET A 118 -5.08 -11.76 9.27
CA MET A 118 -3.86 -12.44 8.80
C MET A 118 -3.74 -12.41 7.28
N ALA A 119 -4.82 -12.65 6.52
CA ALA A 119 -4.83 -12.45 5.07
C ALA A 119 -4.46 -11.00 4.70
N ALA A 120 -5.00 -10.02 5.42
CA ALA A 120 -4.67 -8.61 5.19
C ALA A 120 -3.18 -8.30 5.46
N PHE A 121 -2.61 -8.90 6.51
CA PHE A 121 -1.20 -8.72 6.88
C PHE A 121 -0.24 -9.16 5.77
N VAL A 122 -0.53 -10.27 5.09
CA VAL A 122 0.29 -10.80 3.98
C VAL A 122 -0.15 -10.30 2.60
N GLY A 123 -1.16 -9.43 2.52
CA GLY A 123 -1.64 -8.84 1.25
C GLY A 123 -2.61 -9.71 0.44
N ASN A 124 -3.19 -10.76 1.02
CA ASN A 124 -4.13 -11.66 0.35
C ASN A 124 -5.56 -11.08 0.27
N HIS A 125 -5.73 -10.02 -0.52
CA HIS A 125 -6.98 -9.22 -0.58
C HIS A 125 -8.22 -10.04 -0.95
N ASN A 126 -8.10 -11.04 -1.83
CA ASN A 126 -9.23 -11.90 -2.20
C ASN A 126 -9.68 -12.80 -1.05
N CYS A 127 -8.77 -13.24 -0.17
CA CYS A 127 -9.13 -13.98 1.04
C CYS A 127 -9.85 -13.07 2.03
N VAL A 128 -9.35 -11.84 2.24
CA VAL A 128 -10.01 -10.83 3.09
C VAL A 128 -11.45 -10.59 2.62
N ALA A 129 -11.63 -10.31 1.32
CA ALA A 129 -12.93 -10.08 0.74
C ALA A 129 -13.83 -11.31 0.92
N THR A 130 -13.33 -12.52 0.64
CA THR A 130 -14.11 -13.76 0.74
C THR A 130 -14.57 -14.02 2.19
N ILE A 131 -13.68 -13.84 3.17
CA ILE A 131 -14.00 -14.05 4.59
C ILE A 131 -14.98 -12.99 5.09
N ASN A 132 -14.73 -11.70 4.81
CA ASN A 132 -15.59 -10.61 5.28
C ASN A 132 -16.99 -10.63 4.66
N ASN A 133 -17.14 -11.21 3.48
CA ASN A 133 -18.42 -11.30 2.76
C ASN A 133 -19.13 -12.64 2.93
N PHE A 134 -18.63 -13.53 3.77
CA PHE A 134 -19.23 -14.85 3.97
C PHE A 134 -20.53 -14.77 4.76
N ILE A 135 -21.56 -15.43 4.26
CA ILE A 135 -22.90 -15.48 4.83
C ILE A 135 -23.29 -16.95 4.94
N PRO A 136 -23.49 -17.49 6.15
CA PRO A 136 -24.01 -18.85 6.34
C PRO A 136 -25.36 -19.03 5.64
N LYS A 137 -25.56 -20.17 4.97
CA LYS A 137 -26.84 -20.46 4.29
C LYS A 137 -28.02 -20.47 5.27
N ALA A 138 -27.77 -20.88 6.52
CA ALA A 138 -28.74 -20.86 7.61
C ALA A 138 -29.34 -19.46 7.88
N ASP A 139 -28.58 -18.37 7.61
CA ASP A 139 -29.11 -17.01 7.77
C ASP A 139 -30.16 -16.66 6.72
N ILE A 140 -30.16 -17.36 5.58
CA ILE A 140 -31.13 -17.20 4.50
C ILE A 140 -32.34 -18.10 4.71
N ASP A 141 -32.15 -19.28 5.29
CA ASP A 141 -33.23 -20.24 5.59
C ASP A 141 -34.33 -19.64 6.47
N TYR A 142 -34.00 -18.63 7.29
CA TYR A 142 -34.98 -17.86 8.07
C TYR A 142 -36.06 -17.20 7.20
N PHE A 143 -35.67 -16.64 6.04
CA PHE A 143 -36.55 -15.87 5.15
C PHE A 143 -37.36 -16.75 4.19
N VAL A 144 -36.98 -18.02 4.09
CA VAL A 144 -37.62 -19.03 3.25
C VAL A 144 -38.84 -19.67 3.94
N LYS A 145 -38.98 -19.44 5.25
CA LYS A 145 -40.12 -19.87 6.07
C LYS A 145 -41.01 -18.68 6.39
N ALA A 146 -42.33 -18.88 6.42
CA ALA A 146 -43.25 -17.84 6.90
C ALA A 146 -43.05 -17.65 8.42
N GLN A 147 -43.00 -16.39 8.87
CA GLN A 147 -42.72 -16.05 10.26
C GLN A 147 -43.90 -15.29 10.89
N GLY A 148 -44.24 -15.62 12.14
CA GLY A 148 -45.29 -14.93 12.91
C GLY A 148 -46.65 -14.97 12.23
N LEU A 149 -47.21 -13.80 11.91
CA LEU A 149 -48.53 -13.64 11.26
C LEU A 149 -48.46 -13.65 9.72
N GLN A 150 -47.28 -13.89 9.12
CA GLN A 150 -47.14 -13.93 7.67
C GLN A 150 -47.78 -15.19 7.08
N THR A 151 -48.52 -15.04 5.99
CA THR A 151 -49.12 -16.17 5.25
C THR A 151 -48.19 -16.76 4.19
N GLU A 152 -47.21 -15.99 3.71
CA GLU A 152 -46.19 -16.40 2.74
C GLU A 152 -44.77 -16.04 3.23
N PRO A 153 -43.73 -16.81 2.82
CA PRO A 153 -42.35 -16.46 3.15
C PRO A 153 -41.90 -15.18 2.44
N MET A 154 -41.02 -14.42 3.10
CA MET A 154 -40.44 -13.20 2.53
C MET A 154 -39.61 -13.47 1.27
N LEU A 155 -38.91 -14.62 1.24
CA LEU A 155 -38.16 -15.12 0.11
C LEU A 155 -38.76 -16.44 -0.38
N PRO A 156 -39.20 -16.56 -1.64
CA PRO A 156 -39.64 -17.84 -2.19
C PRO A 156 -38.53 -18.92 -2.07
N PRO A 157 -38.84 -20.15 -1.61
CA PRO A 157 -37.82 -21.17 -1.34
C PRO A 157 -36.92 -21.51 -2.52
N HIS A 158 -37.47 -21.55 -3.73
CA HIS A 158 -36.72 -21.84 -4.95
C HIS A 158 -35.71 -20.74 -5.33
N LEU A 159 -35.83 -19.53 -4.74
CA LEU A 159 -34.90 -18.43 -4.95
C LEU A 159 -33.77 -18.37 -3.92
N ALA A 160 -33.81 -19.20 -2.87
CA ALA A 160 -32.85 -19.16 -1.77
C ALA A 160 -31.40 -19.30 -2.24
N ASP A 161 -31.12 -20.28 -3.10
CA ASP A 161 -29.76 -20.53 -3.62
C ASP A 161 -29.26 -19.40 -4.53
N SER A 162 -30.13 -18.90 -5.41
CA SER A 162 -29.79 -17.78 -6.30
C SER A 162 -29.54 -16.51 -5.50
N PHE A 163 -30.37 -16.24 -4.48
CA PHE A 163 -30.23 -15.09 -3.60
C PHE A 163 -28.96 -15.19 -2.75
N HIS A 164 -28.67 -16.36 -2.17
CA HIS A 164 -27.45 -16.62 -1.41
C HIS A 164 -26.20 -16.38 -2.28
N LYS A 165 -26.18 -16.92 -3.51
CA LYS A 165 -25.11 -16.66 -4.49
C LYS A 165 -24.96 -15.19 -4.84
N PHE A 166 -26.06 -14.43 -4.89
CA PHE A 166 -26.06 -12.99 -5.20
C PHE A 166 -25.43 -12.17 -4.07
N ILE A 167 -25.82 -12.40 -2.82
CA ILE A 167 -25.31 -11.65 -1.66
C ILE A 167 -23.90 -12.07 -1.25
N MET A 168 -23.44 -13.26 -1.62
CA MET A 168 -22.07 -13.75 -1.38
C MET A 168 -21.01 -13.12 -2.31
N GLN A 169 -21.41 -12.37 -3.33
CA GLN A 169 -20.48 -11.76 -4.29
C GLN A 169 -19.56 -10.73 -3.62
N VAL A 170 -18.27 -10.79 -3.96
CA VAL A 170 -17.23 -9.84 -3.51
C VAL A 170 -17.07 -8.65 -4.46
N ASN A 171 -17.35 -8.80 -5.75
CA ASN A 171 -17.32 -7.70 -6.70
C ASN A 171 -18.58 -6.84 -6.56
N VAL A 172 -18.45 -5.76 -5.81
CA VAL A 172 -19.52 -4.79 -5.50
C VAL A 172 -19.60 -3.62 -6.48
N HIS A 173 -18.96 -3.71 -7.64
CA HIS A 173 -19.12 -2.68 -8.67
C HIS A 173 -20.59 -2.64 -9.14
N PRO A 174 -21.25 -1.46 -9.25
CA PRO A 174 -22.68 -1.37 -9.50
C PRO A 174 -23.13 -2.07 -10.80
N VAL A 175 -22.31 -1.98 -11.86
CA VAL A 175 -22.54 -2.73 -13.10
C VAL A 175 -22.49 -4.24 -12.88
N ARG A 176 -21.54 -4.76 -12.08
CA ARG A 176 -21.47 -6.20 -11.80
C ARG A 176 -22.67 -6.66 -10.98
N VAL A 177 -23.06 -5.90 -9.96
CA VAL A 177 -24.24 -6.19 -9.14
C VAL A 177 -25.50 -6.29 -10.02
N ALA A 178 -25.70 -5.32 -10.92
CA ALA A 178 -26.83 -5.33 -11.85
C ALA A 178 -26.80 -6.54 -12.80
N MET A 179 -25.64 -6.87 -13.39
CA MET A 179 -25.47 -8.05 -14.25
C MET A 179 -25.73 -9.37 -13.50
N ASN A 180 -25.31 -9.48 -12.24
CA ASN A 180 -25.53 -10.68 -11.45
C ASN A 180 -27.03 -10.91 -11.17
N LEU A 181 -27.80 -9.83 -10.97
CA LEU A 181 -29.25 -9.92 -10.85
C LEU A 181 -29.90 -10.34 -12.18
N GLN A 182 -29.45 -9.77 -13.31
CA GLN A 182 -29.92 -10.13 -14.65
C GLN A 182 -29.71 -11.60 -14.99
N ARG A 183 -28.57 -12.18 -14.56
CA ARG A 183 -28.25 -13.60 -14.74
C ARG A 183 -29.16 -14.55 -13.95
N SER A 184 -29.97 -14.02 -13.02
CA SER A 184 -30.94 -14.77 -12.23
C SER A 184 -32.36 -14.20 -12.44
N PRO A 185 -33.05 -14.55 -13.54
CA PRO A 185 -34.34 -13.97 -13.90
C PRO A 185 -35.39 -13.99 -12.76
N GLY A 186 -35.44 -15.09 -12.01
CA GLY A 186 -36.35 -15.20 -10.86
C GLY A 186 -36.10 -14.17 -9.75
N LEU A 187 -34.84 -13.74 -9.53
CA LEU A 187 -34.53 -12.65 -8.59
C LEU A 187 -34.95 -11.28 -9.16
N LEU A 188 -34.78 -11.07 -10.46
CA LEU A 188 -35.15 -9.83 -11.14
C LEU A 188 -36.68 -9.63 -11.19
N GLU A 189 -37.43 -10.70 -11.45
CA GLU A 189 -38.90 -10.70 -11.40
C GLU A 189 -39.43 -10.45 -9.98
N ASN A 190 -38.71 -10.92 -8.96
CA ASN A 190 -39.07 -10.75 -7.56
C ASN A 190 -38.29 -9.61 -6.88
N ALA A 191 -37.79 -8.62 -7.63
CA ALA A 191 -36.88 -7.59 -7.14
C ALA A 191 -37.38 -6.88 -5.87
N TYR A 192 -38.70 -6.63 -5.75
CA TYR A 192 -39.29 -6.03 -4.56
C TYR A 192 -39.20 -6.92 -3.30
N LYS A 193 -39.41 -8.24 -3.44
CA LYS A 193 -39.20 -9.20 -2.33
C LYS A 193 -37.72 -9.28 -1.96
N ILE A 194 -36.83 -9.30 -2.95
CA ILE A 194 -35.37 -9.28 -2.75
C ILE A 194 -34.92 -8.02 -1.99
N GLN A 195 -35.43 -6.84 -2.38
CA GLN A 195 -35.14 -5.58 -1.69
C GLN A 195 -35.56 -5.64 -0.20
N LYS A 196 -36.77 -6.14 0.08
CA LYS A 196 -37.27 -6.30 1.46
C LYS A 196 -36.40 -7.24 2.30
N VAL A 197 -35.96 -8.36 1.72
CA VAL A 197 -35.07 -9.31 2.43
C VAL A 197 -33.73 -8.65 2.75
N LEU A 198 -33.15 -7.88 1.82
CA LEU A 198 -31.91 -7.12 2.06
C LEU A 198 -32.08 -6.06 3.17
N GLU A 199 -33.21 -5.36 3.20
CA GLU A 199 -33.52 -4.38 4.26
C GLU A 199 -33.69 -5.05 5.63
N ALA A 200 -34.30 -6.23 5.67
CA ALA A 200 -34.43 -7.02 6.89
C ALA A 200 -33.09 -7.57 7.38
N LEU A 201 -32.25 -8.09 6.47
CA LEU A 201 -30.87 -8.52 6.77
C LEU A 201 -30.04 -7.37 7.34
N ARG A 202 -30.10 -6.18 6.73
CA ARG A 202 -29.44 -4.97 7.24
C ARG A 202 -29.86 -4.65 8.68
N HIS A 203 -31.17 -4.67 8.96
CA HIS A 203 -31.66 -4.37 10.31
C HIS A 203 -31.24 -5.44 11.32
N ARG A 204 -31.25 -6.71 10.91
CA ARG A 204 -30.78 -7.83 11.73
C ARG A 204 -29.31 -7.64 12.12
N GLU A 205 -28.41 -7.30 11.21
CA GLU A 205 -26.98 -7.10 11.54
C GLU A 205 -26.75 -5.97 12.55
N MET A 206 -27.56 -4.91 12.52
CA MET A 206 -27.43 -3.76 13.42
C MET A 206 -28.10 -3.96 14.79
N THR A 207 -28.82 -5.07 14.98
CA THR A 207 -29.54 -5.37 16.24
C THR A 207 -28.91 -6.52 17.04
N ARG A 208 -27.73 -7.00 16.63
CA ARG A 208 -27.00 -8.11 17.27
C ARG A 208 -26.21 -7.72 18.53
N GLY A 209 -26.36 -6.49 19.02
CA GLY A 209 -25.64 -6.02 20.21
C GLY A 209 -24.12 -6.06 20.01
N ALA A 210 -23.41 -6.84 20.85
CA ALA A 210 -21.96 -6.98 20.80
C ALA A 210 -21.44 -7.64 19.50
N GLU A 211 -22.28 -8.38 18.76
CA GLU A 211 -21.93 -9.00 17.49
C GLU A 211 -22.35 -8.17 16.26
N THR A 212 -22.56 -6.87 16.43
CA THR A 212 -22.98 -5.98 15.32
C THR A 212 -21.96 -6.01 14.18
N ASN A 213 -22.43 -6.26 12.96
CA ASN A 213 -21.61 -6.26 11.76
C ASN A 213 -21.97 -5.08 10.84
N GLU A 214 -21.36 -3.92 11.12
CA GLU A 214 -21.61 -2.69 10.36
C GLU A 214 -21.26 -2.82 8.87
N VAL A 215 -20.25 -3.62 8.54
CA VAL A 215 -19.80 -3.87 7.17
C VAL A 215 -20.87 -4.59 6.38
N MET A 216 -21.42 -5.67 6.92
CA MET A 216 -22.49 -6.43 6.28
C MET A 216 -23.80 -5.66 6.24
N ALA A 217 -24.12 -4.90 7.30
CA ALA A 217 -25.26 -3.99 7.29
C ALA A 217 -25.19 -2.99 6.13
N PHE A 218 -24.03 -2.37 5.93
CA PHE A 218 -23.82 -1.45 4.80
C PHE A 218 -23.85 -2.17 3.46
N LYS A 219 -23.27 -3.37 3.33
CA LYS A 219 -23.36 -4.18 2.10
C LYS A 219 -24.82 -4.46 1.72
N TYR A 220 -25.64 -4.92 2.64
CA TYR A 220 -27.05 -5.19 2.38
C TYR A 220 -27.82 -3.92 1.99
N HIS A 221 -27.52 -2.79 2.65
CA HIS A 221 -28.06 -1.50 2.25
C HIS A 221 -27.68 -1.14 0.81
N TYR A 222 -26.40 -1.22 0.46
CA TYR A 222 -25.89 -0.90 -0.85
C TYR A 222 -26.52 -1.79 -1.95
N LEU A 223 -26.59 -3.10 -1.72
CA LEU A 223 -27.28 -4.02 -2.64
C LEU A 223 -28.76 -3.65 -2.79
N SER A 224 -29.43 -3.27 -1.69
CA SER A 224 -30.83 -2.80 -1.73
C SER A 224 -30.97 -1.52 -2.57
N CYS A 225 -30.05 -0.56 -2.48
CA CYS A 225 -30.04 0.65 -3.32
C CYS A 225 -29.92 0.32 -4.81
N VAL A 226 -29.07 -0.66 -5.18
CA VAL A 226 -28.95 -1.09 -6.60
C VAL A 226 -30.24 -1.76 -7.08
N VAL A 227 -30.83 -2.65 -6.27
CA VAL A 227 -32.11 -3.30 -6.58
C VAL A 227 -33.24 -2.26 -6.69
N ALA A 228 -33.26 -1.26 -5.81
CA ALA A 228 -34.23 -0.17 -5.85
C ALA A 228 -34.12 0.64 -7.15
N GLU A 229 -32.91 0.89 -7.65
CA GLU A 229 -32.73 1.60 -8.93
C GLU A 229 -33.20 0.77 -10.13
N ILE A 230 -33.08 -0.56 -10.07
CA ILE A 230 -33.66 -1.48 -11.06
C ILE A 230 -35.19 -1.43 -11.00
N ILE A 231 -35.80 -1.49 -9.81
CA ILE A 231 -37.25 -1.37 -9.63
C ILE A 231 -37.77 -0.04 -10.19
N LYS A 232 -37.06 1.07 -9.94
CA LYS A 232 -37.40 2.38 -10.53
C LYS A 232 -37.36 2.34 -12.07
N CYS A 233 -36.42 1.62 -12.66
CA CYS A 233 -36.35 1.46 -14.11
C CYS A 233 -37.47 0.57 -14.67
N GLN A 234 -37.85 -0.51 -13.96
CA GLN A 234 -39.01 -1.36 -14.32
C GLN A 234 -40.30 -0.52 -14.35
N LYS A 235 -40.58 0.23 -13.28
CA LYS A 235 -41.77 1.10 -13.19
C LYS A 235 -41.84 2.15 -14.30
N ARG A 236 -40.69 2.77 -14.64
CA ARG A 236 -40.63 3.75 -15.75
C ARG A 236 -40.94 3.11 -17.10
N GLN A 237 -40.48 1.88 -17.33
CA GLN A 237 -40.76 1.16 -18.58
C GLN A 237 -42.24 0.75 -18.67
N GLU A 238 -42.86 0.36 -17.55
CA GLU A 238 -44.30 0.07 -17.47
C GLU A 238 -45.14 1.31 -17.74
N ALA A 239 -44.78 2.47 -17.15
CA ALA A 239 -45.46 3.74 -17.41
C ALA A 239 -45.40 4.15 -18.90
N MET A 240 -44.23 4.02 -19.55
CA MET A 240 -44.10 4.31 -20.99
C MET A 240 -44.89 3.33 -21.89
N LYS A 241 -45.12 2.08 -21.43
CA LYS A 241 -46.00 1.12 -22.15
C LYS A 241 -47.48 1.47 -21.96
N GLY A 242 -47.86 1.98 -20.79
CA GLY A 242 -49.21 2.47 -20.52
C GLY A 242 -49.59 3.66 -21.40
N GLU A 243 -48.67 4.60 -21.64
CA GLU A 243 -48.91 5.78 -22.49
C GLU A 243 -48.94 5.47 -24.00
N LYS A 244 -48.19 4.46 -24.48
CA LYS A 244 -48.22 4.01 -25.89
C LYS A 244 -49.56 3.35 -26.27
N ASN A 245 -50.23 2.67 -25.34
CA ASN A 245 -51.49 1.97 -25.61
C ASN A 245 -52.70 2.90 -25.84
N ASP A 246 -52.62 4.19 -25.47
CA ASP A 246 -53.71 5.16 -25.70
C ASP A 246 -53.58 5.91 -27.04
N LYS A 247 -52.45 5.80 -27.76
CA LYS A 247 -52.22 6.58 -29.00
C LYS A 247 -51.96 5.78 -30.27
N ASP A 248 -51.59 4.49 -30.19
CA ASP A 248 -51.25 3.71 -31.39
C ASP A 248 -52.06 2.41 -31.49
N LYS A 249 -53.33 2.51 -31.94
CA LYS A 249 -53.94 1.47 -32.77
C LYS A 249 -53.68 1.86 -34.22
N ILE A 250 -52.55 1.44 -34.80
CA ILE A 250 -52.33 1.14 -36.22
C ILE A 250 -50.82 0.89 -36.41
N SER A 251 -50.49 -0.17 -37.15
CA SER A 251 -49.17 -0.64 -37.60
C SER A 251 -48.37 -1.53 -36.64
N GLU A 252 -48.79 -2.80 -36.59
CA GLU A 252 -47.87 -3.93 -36.45
C GLU A 252 -46.98 -4.01 -37.69
N GLU A 253 -45.67 -4.04 -37.49
CA GLU A 253 -44.64 -4.82 -38.20
C GLU A 253 -43.28 -4.11 -38.11
N GLY A 254 -42.60 -4.40 -37.01
CA GLY A 254 -41.20 -4.07 -36.80
C GLY A 254 -40.80 -4.64 -35.46
N GLU A 255 -39.92 -5.65 -35.45
CA GLU A 255 -39.34 -6.23 -34.23
C GLU A 255 -38.60 -5.14 -33.43
N GLU A 256 -39.32 -4.40 -32.57
CA GLU A 256 -38.74 -3.52 -31.56
C GLU A 256 -37.95 -4.40 -30.59
N LYS A 257 -36.61 -4.39 -30.71
CA LYS A 257 -35.71 -4.97 -29.71
C LYS A 257 -36.06 -4.40 -28.33
N LYS A 258 -36.82 -5.15 -27.52
CA LYS A 258 -37.07 -4.86 -26.10
C LYS A 258 -35.74 -4.60 -25.41
N SER A 259 -35.43 -3.33 -25.16
CA SER A 259 -34.23 -2.98 -24.41
C SER A 259 -34.42 -3.49 -22.97
N ASP A 260 -33.52 -4.37 -22.54
CA ASP A 260 -33.48 -4.90 -21.19
C ASP A 260 -33.33 -3.75 -20.17
N VAL A 261 -34.17 -3.74 -19.13
CA VAL A 261 -34.16 -2.74 -18.05
C VAL A 261 -32.79 -2.64 -17.41
N VAL A 262 -32.12 -3.79 -17.22
CA VAL A 262 -30.79 -3.83 -16.62
C VAL A 262 -29.76 -3.23 -17.57
N GLU A 263 -29.85 -3.49 -18.88
CA GLU A 263 -28.95 -2.88 -19.85
C GLU A 263 -29.11 -1.34 -19.90
N ILE A 264 -30.34 -0.82 -19.75
CA ILE A 264 -30.60 0.62 -19.65
C ILE A 264 -29.89 1.20 -18.42
N LEU A 265 -30.01 0.55 -17.26
CA LEU A 265 -29.34 0.99 -16.03
C LEU A 265 -27.81 0.94 -16.16
N ILE A 266 -27.26 -0.15 -16.70
CA ILE A 266 -25.82 -0.29 -16.95
C ILE A 266 -25.31 0.83 -17.86
N ARG A 267 -26.05 1.16 -18.93
CA ARG A 267 -25.69 2.28 -19.82
C ARG A 267 -25.68 3.62 -19.09
N LYS A 268 -26.56 3.84 -18.10
CA LYS A 268 -26.51 5.03 -17.25
C LYS A 268 -25.25 5.05 -16.38
N PHE A 269 -24.90 3.92 -15.75
CA PHE A 269 -23.68 3.82 -14.92
C PHE A 269 -22.37 3.97 -15.72
N LEU A 270 -22.36 3.62 -17.01
CA LEU A 270 -21.17 3.72 -17.86
C LEU A 270 -21.06 5.06 -18.62
N LYS A 271 -22.07 5.93 -18.54
CA LYS A 271 -22.10 7.17 -19.32
C LYS A 271 -21.15 8.20 -18.70
N CYS A 272 -20.03 8.46 -19.38
CA CYS A 272 -19.06 9.48 -18.98
C CYS A 272 -19.43 10.89 -19.47
N SER A 273 -19.00 11.89 -18.73
CA SER A 273 -19.07 13.31 -19.12
C SER A 273 -18.15 13.64 -20.31
N LYS A 274 -18.42 14.75 -21.00
CA LYS A 274 -17.63 15.19 -22.16
C LYS A 274 -16.27 15.80 -21.79
N SER A 275 -16.11 16.33 -20.59
CA SER A 275 -14.89 17.03 -20.13
C SER A 275 -13.82 16.09 -19.57
N ASP A 276 -14.20 15.20 -18.65
CA ASP A 276 -13.21 14.55 -17.75
C ASP A 276 -13.24 13.01 -17.76
N GLY A 277 -14.14 12.38 -18.53
CA GLY A 277 -14.20 10.92 -18.67
C GLY A 277 -14.74 10.15 -17.46
N VAL A 278 -15.20 10.85 -16.40
CA VAL A 278 -15.77 10.25 -15.18
C VAL A 278 -17.25 9.87 -15.40
N PRO A 279 -17.72 8.69 -14.92
CA PRO A 279 -19.14 8.33 -14.95
C PRO A 279 -19.94 9.04 -13.85
N GLU A 280 -20.36 10.29 -14.11
CA GLU A 280 -21.03 11.18 -13.15
C GLU A 280 -22.23 10.54 -12.43
N TYR A 281 -23.10 9.83 -13.17
CA TYR A 281 -24.28 9.19 -12.57
C TYR A 281 -23.91 8.05 -11.62
N GLN A 282 -22.86 7.27 -11.94
CA GLN A 282 -22.38 6.21 -11.07
C GLN A 282 -21.80 6.79 -9.78
N GLU A 283 -20.97 7.83 -9.89
CA GLU A 283 -20.38 8.52 -8.75
C GLU A 283 -21.46 9.13 -7.85
N ALA A 284 -22.45 9.82 -8.43
CA ALA A 284 -23.58 10.39 -7.70
C ALA A 284 -24.44 9.32 -7.01
N PHE A 285 -24.77 8.22 -7.71
CA PHE A 285 -25.52 7.10 -7.15
C PHE A 285 -24.83 6.49 -5.94
N LEU A 286 -23.51 6.26 -6.01
CA LEU A 286 -22.74 5.67 -4.93
C LEU A 286 -22.64 6.61 -3.72
N ARG A 287 -22.43 7.91 -3.94
CA ARG A 287 -22.44 8.91 -2.86
C ARG A 287 -23.80 9.01 -2.18
N GLU A 288 -24.88 8.96 -2.96
CA GLU A 288 -26.23 8.95 -2.40
C GLU A 288 -26.50 7.67 -1.61
N SER A 289 -26.05 6.51 -2.10
CA SER A 289 -26.15 5.23 -1.37
C SER A 289 -25.41 5.26 -0.03
N VAL A 290 -24.27 5.98 0.07
CA VAL A 290 -23.60 6.21 1.36
C VAL A 290 -24.43 7.13 2.25
N ARG A 291 -24.98 8.22 1.69
CA ARG A 291 -25.77 9.22 2.43
C ARG A 291 -27.09 8.67 2.98
N GLU A 292 -27.75 7.79 2.22
CA GLU A 292 -29.03 7.16 2.58
C GLU A 292 -28.87 6.05 3.63
N PHE A 293 -27.63 5.70 4.03
CA PHE A 293 -27.42 4.68 5.04
C PHE A 293 -28.01 5.12 6.40
N PRO A 294 -28.98 4.37 6.97
CA PRO A 294 -29.74 4.86 8.12
C PRO A 294 -28.94 5.01 9.42
N PHE A 295 -27.82 4.28 9.56
CA PHE A 295 -27.08 4.15 10.81
C PHE A 295 -25.90 5.13 10.86
N ARG A 296 -26.19 6.42 11.06
CA ARG A 296 -25.21 7.52 10.99
C ARG A 296 -24.12 7.48 12.05
N GLU A 297 -24.40 6.87 13.20
CA GLU A 297 -23.42 6.74 14.29
C GLU A 297 -22.40 5.61 14.06
N SER A 298 -22.66 4.73 13.09
CA SER A 298 -21.76 3.62 12.76
C SER A 298 -20.38 4.13 12.36
N THR A 299 -19.35 3.38 12.74
CA THR A 299 -17.96 3.72 12.40
C THR A 299 -17.73 3.70 10.89
N ILE A 300 -18.33 2.73 10.18
CA ILE A 300 -18.20 2.60 8.73
C ILE A 300 -18.79 3.82 7.99
N PHE A 301 -19.95 4.32 8.42
CA PHE A 301 -20.56 5.51 7.81
C PHE A 301 -19.66 6.73 7.96
N ARG A 302 -19.20 7.01 9.19
CA ARG A 302 -18.34 8.15 9.49
C ARG A 302 -17.04 8.10 8.69
N GLN A 303 -16.42 6.92 8.57
CA GLN A 303 -15.21 6.73 7.76
C GLN A 303 -15.44 6.99 6.27
N MET A 304 -16.52 6.46 5.69
CA MET A 304 -16.84 6.68 4.28
C MET A 304 -17.15 8.14 3.99
N VAL A 305 -17.95 8.80 4.82
CA VAL A 305 -18.31 10.22 4.66
C VAL A 305 -17.07 11.12 4.78
N ALA A 306 -16.22 10.89 5.79
CA ALA A 306 -14.98 11.65 5.96
C ALA A 306 -14.06 11.51 4.74
N THR A 307 -13.92 10.28 4.21
CA THR A 307 -13.10 10.00 3.03
C THR A 307 -13.66 10.69 1.78
N LEU A 308 -14.98 10.65 1.58
CA LEU A 308 -15.66 11.23 0.42
C LEU A 308 -15.76 12.76 0.46
N ALA A 309 -15.61 13.37 1.64
CA ALA A 309 -15.64 14.81 1.87
C ALA A 309 -14.25 15.48 1.82
N GLY A 310 -13.18 14.71 1.61
CA GLY A 310 -11.81 15.24 1.50
C GLY A 310 -11.62 16.20 0.32
N THR A 311 -10.48 16.91 0.30
CA THR A 311 -10.14 17.90 -0.74
C THR A 311 -9.85 17.28 -2.11
N ASP A 312 -9.46 16.01 -2.15
CA ASP A 312 -9.30 15.19 -3.36
C ASP A 312 -9.75 13.75 -3.05
N PRO A 313 -11.07 13.50 -2.98
CA PRO A 313 -11.58 12.23 -2.51
C PRO A 313 -11.36 11.14 -3.57
N PRO A 314 -11.01 9.90 -3.15
CA PRO A 314 -10.99 8.78 -4.07
C PRO A 314 -12.40 8.53 -4.64
N SER A 315 -12.49 7.80 -5.76
CA SER A 315 -13.78 7.53 -6.41
C SER A 315 -14.72 6.81 -5.46
N ALA A 316 -16.02 7.11 -5.51
CA ALA A 316 -16.99 6.52 -4.59
C ALA A 316 -17.04 4.99 -4.70
N VAL A 317 -16.79 4.43 -5.89
CA VAL A 317 -16.71 2.98 -6.09
C VAL A 317 -15.54 2.36 -5.32
N SER A 318 -14.41 3.05 -5.24
CA SER A 318 -13.26 2.58 -4.47
C SER A 318 -13.52 2.64 -2.96
N VAL A 319 -14.20 3.68 -2.48
CA VAL A 319 -14.58 3.83 -1.06
C VAL A 319 -15.57 2.74 -0.65
N VAL A 320 -16.65 2.55 -1.42
CA VAL A 320 -17.65 1.50 -1.17
C VAL A 320 -17.02 0.11 -1.22
N SER A 321 -16.16 -0.15 -2.21
CA SER A 321 -15.46 -1.43 -2.32
C SER A 321 -14.52 -1.67 -1.15
N ALA A 322 -13.73 -0.68 -0.72
CA ALA A 322 -12.83 -0.80 0.42
C ALA A 322 -13.57 -0.96 1.76
N ALA A 323 -14.73 -0.31 1.91
CA ALA A 323 -15.57 -0.44 3.09
C ALA A 323 -16.14 -1.85 3.23
N ILE A 324 -16.57 -2.49 2.13
CA ILE A 324 -17.18 -3.83 2.13
C ILE A 324 -16.11 -4.93 2.15
N ASN A 325 -15.09 -4.82 1.29
CA ASN A 325 -14.11 -5.89 1.07
C ASN A 325 -12.85 -5.76 1.94
N GLY A 326 -12.71 -4.67 2.69
CA GLY A 326 -11.49 -4.31 3.40
C GLY A 326 -10.54 -3.46 2.55
N GLN A 327 -9.71 -2.68 3.25
CA GLN A 327 -8.73 -1.81 2.60
C GLN A 327 -7.61 -2.61 1.94
N ARG A 328 -7.29 -2.27 0.69
CA ARG A 328 -6.17 -2.87 -0.03
C ARG A 328 -4.89 -2.13 0.30
N GLY A 329 -4.08 -2.72 1.18
CA GLY A 329 -2.77 -2.19 1.56
C GLY A 329 -1.76 -2.21 0.40
N PHE A 330 -2.01 -3.00 -0.65
CA PHE A 330 -1.20 -3.18 -1.86
C PHE A 330 -2.05 -2.89 -3.12
N ASN A 331 -1.53 -2.13 -4.10
CA ASN A 331 -2.18 -2.06 -5.42
C ASN A 331 -1.57 -3.20 -6.22
N ASP A 332 -2.32 -4.28 -6.37
CA ASP A 332 -1.99 -5.29 -7.36
C ASP A 332 -2.07 -4.60 -8.72
N ASN A 333 -1.04 -4.70 -9.56
CA ASN A 333 -1.11 -4.32 -10.98
C ASN A 333 -2.05 -5.26 -11.77
N ALA A 334 -3.05 -5.83 -11.11
CA ALA A 334 -4.03 -6.73 -11.68
C ALA A 334 -4.85 -5.98 -12.73
N SER A 335 -4.98 -6.59 -13.90
CA SER A 335 -5.86 -6.10 -14.95
C SER A 335 -7.29 -6.01 -14.44
N VAL A 336 -7.89 -4.82 -14.44
CA VAL A 336 -9.30 -4.65 -14.03
C VAL A 336 -10.17 -4.42 -15.25
N CYS A 337 -11.33 -5.05 -15.29
CA CYS A 337 -12.33 -4.81 -16.32
C CYS A 337 -12.89 -3.40 -16.16
N VAL A 338 -12.73 -2.57 -17.20
CA VAL A 338 -13.23 -1.18 -17.19
C VAL A 338 -14.74 -1.06 -17.01
N THR A 339 -15.49 -2.12 -17.34
CA THR A 339 -16.96 -2.11 -17.35
C THR A 339 -17.56 -2.47 -16.01
N CYS A 340 -16.99 -3.47 -15.34
CA CYS A 340 -17.61 -4.09 -14.17
C CYS A 340 -16.64 -4.28 -13.00
N GLY A 341 -15.43 -3.73 -13.07
CA GLY A 341 -14.46 -3.80 -11.98
C GLY A 341 -13.87 -5.19 -11.70
N GLU A 342 -14.12 -6.18 -12.55
CA GLU A 342 -13.61 -7.54 -12.35
C GLU A 342 -12.09 -7.59 -12.44
N GLU A 343 -11.46 -8.27 -11.49
CA GLU A 343 -10.02 -8.47 -11.48
C GLU A 343 -9.56 -9.50 -12.53
N LYS A 344 -8.27 -9.47 -12.83
CA LYS A 344 -7.61 -10.37 -13.78
C LYS A 344 -8.32 -10.42 -15.13
N ALA A 345 -8.77 -9.27 -15.62
CA ALA A 345 -9.39 -9.13 -16.92
C ALA A 345 -8.46 -9.66 -18.02
N SER A 346 -8.93 -10.65 -18.79
CA SER A 346 -8.12 -11.43 -19.73
C SER A 346 -8.15 -10.90 -21.15
N LYS A 347 -9.21 -10.17 -21.54
CA LYS A 347 -9.42 -9.71 -22.92
C LYS A 347 -9.04 -8.24 -23.06
N LYS A 348 -8.31 -7.88 -24.13
CA LYS A 348 -7.98 -6.49 -24.47
C LYS A 348 -8.78 -6.03 -25.68
N CYS A 349 -9.06 -4.73 -25.77
CA CYS A 349 -9.64 -4.13 -26.96
C CYS A 349 -8.73 -4.41 -28.17
N SER A 350 -9.27 -5.03 -29.23
CA SER A 350 -8.49 -5.39 -30.42
C SER A 350 -7.91 -4.19 -31.17
N LYS A 351 -8.53 -3.01 -31.04
CA LYS A 351 -8.11 -1.78 -31.72
C LYS A 351 -7.05 -1.01 -30.95
N CYS A 352 -7.31 -0.62 -29.69
CA CYS A 352 -6.37 0.22 -28.92
C CYS A 352 -5.44 -0.57 -27.99
N LYS A 353 -5.76 -1.83 -27.65
CA LYS A 353 -5.06 -2.68 -26.66
C LYS A 353 -4.91 -2.10 -25.23
N ALA A 354 -5.27 -0.83 -25.00
CA ALA A 354 -5.17 -0.14 -23.72
C ALA A 354 -6.30 -0.52 -22.73
N VAL A 355 -7.50 -0.81 -23.24
CA VAL A 355 -8.66 -1.13 -22.41
C VAL A 355 -8.85 -2.64 -22.29
N GLN A 356 -9.22 -3.10 -21.10
CA GLN A 356 -9.35 -4.52 -20.76
C GLN A 356 -10.77 -4.87 -20.28
N TYR A 357 -11.19 -6.09 -20.58
CA TYR A 357 -12.52 -6.65 -20.32
C TYR A 357 -12.39 -8.08 -19.77
N CYS A 358 -13.27 -8.47 -18.85
CA CYS A 358 -13.32 -9.86 -18.39
C CYS A 358 -13.92 -10.79 -19.45
N ASP A 359 -14.91 -10.32 -20.20
CA ASP A 359 -15.62 -11.10 -21.21
C ASP A 359 -16.13 -10.23 -22.39
N ARG A 360 -16.79 -10.88 -23.35
CA ARG A 360 -17.35 -10.24 -24.55
C ARG A 360 -18.58 -9.38 -24.21
N GLU A 361 -19.31 -9.73 -23.16
CA GLU A 361 -20.51 -9.02 -22.72
C GLU A 361 -20.14 -7.64 -22.17
N CYS A 362 -19.16 -7.55 -21.29
CA CYS A 362 -18.62 -6.29 -20.79
C CYS A 362 -18.08 -5.40 -21.91
N GLN A 363 -17.37 -6.00 -22.87
CA GLN A 363 -16.92 -5.27 -24.05
C GLN A 363 -18.10 -4.70 -24.85
N ARG A 364 -19.17 -5.48 -25.08
CA ARG A 364 -20.38 -5.03 -25.79
C ARG A 364 -21.06 -3.87 -25.07
N LEU A 365 -21.23 -3.96 -23.76
CA LEU A 365 -21.90 -2.96 -22.93
C LEU A 365 -21.16 -1.62 -22.91
N HIS A 366 -19.82 -1.66 -22.85
CA HIS A 366 -18.99 -0.46 -22.82
C HIS A 366 -18.66 0.11 -24.22
N TRP A 367 -18.78 -0.69 -25.29
CA TRP A 367 -18.32 -0.33 -26.63
C TRP A 367 -18.90 0.99 -27.15
N SER A 368 -20.18 1.28 -26.90
CA SER A 368 -20.80 2.54 -27.38
C SER A 368 -20.13 3.79 -26.82
N MET A 369 -19.56 3.70 -25.62
CA MET A 369 -18.81 4.78 -24.97
C MET A 369 -17.36 4.76 -25.44
N HIS A 370 -16.73 3.59 -25.43
CA HIS A 370 -15.32 3.43 -25.79
C HIS A 370 -15.03 3.76 -27.26
N LYS A 371 -15.92 3.42 -28.21
CA LYS A 371 -15.67 3.54 -29.67
C LYS A 371 -15.18 4.93 -30.10
N LYS A 372 -15.64 6.00 -29.44
CA LYS A 372 -15.25 7.38 -29.73
C LYS A 372 -13.83 7.71 -29.24
N ALA A 373 -13.44 7.17 -28.08
CA ALA A 373 -12.11 7.36 -27.48
C ALA A 373 -11.09 6.33 -28.00
N CYS A 374 -11.54 5.19 -28.50
CA CYS A 374 -10.72 4.07 -28.94
C CYS A 374 -9.70 4.46 -30.01
N ALA A 375 -10.08 5.35 -30.94
CA ALA A 375 -9.18 5.83 -31.99
C ALA A 375 -8.05 6.71 -31.43
N ARG A 376 -8.34 7.55 -30.43
CA ARG A 376 -7.35 8.42 -29.77
C ARG A 376 -6.36 7.62 -28.92
N LEU A 377 -6.86 6.60 -28.22
CA LEU A 377 -6.05 5.69 -27.40
C LEU A 377 -5.13 4.76 -28.24
N GLY A 378 -5.37 4.63 -29.55
CA GLY A 378 -4.53 3.86 -30.46
C GLY A 378 -3.37 4.64 -31.09
N GLN A 379 -3.25 5.96 -30.84
CA GLN A 379 -2.24 6.83 -31.45
C GLN A 379 -0.98 7.04 -30.59
N SER A 380 -0.87 6.41 -29.42
CA SER A 380 0.43 6.21 -28.77
C SER A 380 1.24 5.22 -29.62
N PRO A 381 2.51 5.49 -29.97
CA PRO A 381 3.28 4.63 -30.86
C PRO A 381 3.41 3.23 -30.26
N SER A 382 2.62 2.30 -30.79
CA SER A 382 2.79 0.88 -30.55
C SER A 382 4.08 0.46 -31.24
N GLN A 383 5.11 0.20 -30.43
CA GLN A 383 6.26 -0.61 -30.80
C GLN A 383 5.78 -1.88 -31.49
N ASN A 384 6.02 -1.98 -32.79
CA ASN A 384 5.88 -3.19 -33.57
C ASN A 384 6.66 -3.03 -34.87
N THR A 385 7.98 -2.96 -34.78
CA THR A 385 8.86 -3.27 -35.90
C THR A 385 9.18 -4.75 -35.81
N LYS A 386 9.01 -5.47 -36.92
CA LYS A 386 9.46 -6.86 -37.07
C LYS A 386 10.97 -6.88 -36.88
N ILE A 387 11.46 -7.81 -36.06
CA ILE A 387 12.87 -7.96 -35.74
C ILE A 387 13.27 -9.37 -36.15
N SER A 388 14.27 -9.45 -37.02
CA SER A 388 14.93 -10.68 -37.44
C SER A 388 15.68 -11.29 -36.25
N ASP A 389 15.94 -12.59 -36.32
CA ASP A 389 16.50 -13.38 -35.21
C ASP A 389 17.91 -12.95 -34.74
N VAL A 390 18.49 -11.91 -35.33
CA VAL A 390 19.79 -11.33 -34.97
C VAL A 390 19.69 -10.27 -33.86
N ASP A 391 18.55 -9.57 -33.68
CA ASP A 391 18.46 -8.52 -32.63
C ASP A 391 17.92 -9.02 -31.26
N LYS A 392 17.64 -10.32 -31.10
CA LYS A 392 17.16 -10.89 -29.83
C LYS A 392 18.19 -10.80 -28.70
N GLU A 393 19.49 -10.79 -29.02
CA GLU A 393 20.55 -10.66 -28.01
C GLU A 393 20.84 -9.21 -27.61
N GLN A 394 20.67 -8.24 -28.51
CA GLN A 394 20.94 -6.83 -28.19
C GLN A 394 19.76 -6.13 -27.49
N ILE A 395 18.53 -6.64 -27.61
CA ILE A 395 17.32 -6.02 -27.04
C ILE A 395 17.10 -6.33 -25.54
N LYS A 396 17.83 -7.28 -24.96
CA LYS A 396 17.81 -7.46 -23.48
C LYS A 396 18.38 -6.26 -22.72
N ALA A 397 19.10 -5.34 -23.36
CA ALA A 397 19.85 -4.28 -22.68
C ALA A 397 19.11 -2.93 -22.49
N LYS A 398 17.96 -2.66 -23.13
CA LYS A 398 17.30 -1.33 -23.06
C LYS A 398 15.76 -1.38 -22.96
N ARG A 399 15.22 -1.92 -21.87
CA ARG A 399 13.92 -1.48 -21.35
C ARG A 399 14.14 -0.24 -20.46
N PRO A 400 13.29 0.80 -20.46
CA PRO A 400 13.34 1.80 -19.40
C PRO A 400 13.03 1.09 -18.07
N ARG A 401 14.01 1.07 -17.16
CA ARG A 401 13.93 0.37 -15.88
C ARG A 401 13.11 1.21 -14.90
N GLY A 402 12.36 0.57 -14.02
CA GLY A 402 11.61 1.28 -12.97
C GLY A 402 12.54 1.72 -11.83
N PRO A 403 12.17 2.73 -11.02
CA PRO A 403 13.01 3.22 -9.92
C PRO A 403 13.34 2.15 -8.86
N ILE A 404 12.46 1.15 -8.68
CA ILE A 404 12.73 -0.01 -7.81
C ILE A 404 13.78 -0.92 -8.45
N GLU A 405 13.66 -1.18 -9.76
CA GLU A 405 14.60 -2.03 -10.48
C GLU A 405 15.98 -1.37 -10.46
N GLU A 406 16.10 -0.07 -10.77
CA GLU A 406 17.38 0.66 -10.69
C GLU A 406 17.97 0.73 -9.27
N ALA A 407 17.14 0.93 -8.23
CA ALA A 407 17.59 0.85 -6.84
C ALA A 407 18.15 -0.54 -6.47
N ILE A 408 17.62 -1.61 -7.08
CA ILE A 408 18.13 -2.98 -6.93
C ILE A 408 19.40 -3.20 -7.78
N GLN A 409 19.44 -2.67 -9.02
CA GLN A 409 20.53 -2.93 -9.98
C GLN A 409 21.84 -2.18 -9.70
N ASN A 410 21.78 -1.00 -9.08
CA ASN A 410 22.98 -0.25 -8.67
C ASN A 410 23.81 -1.01 -7.58
N GLY A 411 23.39 -2.22 -7.19
CA GLY A 411 24.09 -3.14 -6.30
C GLY A 411 24.33 -4.57 -6.83
N ALA A 412 24.41 -4.76 -8.16
CA ALA A 412 24.62 -6.06 -8.84
C ALA A 412 23.38 -6.99 -8.87
N VAL A 413 22.80 -7.13 -10.07
CA VAL A 413 21.52 -7.81 -10.35
C VAL A 413 21.56 -9.32 -10.24
N ASN A 414 22.75 -9.93 -10.20
CA ASN A 414 22.84 -11.38 -10.33
C ASN A 414 22.57 -12.14 -9.02
N ASP A 415 22.48 -11.46 -7.87
CA ASP A 415 22.47 -12.10 -6.55
C ASP A 415 21.32 -11.62 -5.61
N TYR A 416 20.16 -11.14 -6.13
CA TYR A 416 19.03 -10.88 -5.23
C TYR A 416 18.38 -12.19 -4.78
N ILE A 417 18.82 -12.71 -3.63
CA ILE A 417 18.22 -13.83 -2.92
C ILE A 417 17.57 -13.26 -1.65
N HIS A 418 16.25 -13.46 -1.50
CA HIS A 418 15.49 -12.94 -0.34
C HIS A 418 16.09 -13.34 1.01
N GLU A 419 16.75 -14.50 1.06
CA GLU A 419 17.38 -15.11 2.24
C GLU A 419 18.66 -14.38 2.68
N ASP A 420 19.36 -13.68 1.78
CA ASP A 420 20.60 -12.95 2.10
C ASP A 420 20.33 -11.57 2.72
N CYS A 421 19.08 -11.11 2.66
CA CYS A 421 18.66 -9.84 3.24
C CYS A 421 18.28 -9.99 4.71
N ILE A 422 18.68 -9.03 5.55
CA ILE A 422 18.31 -9.02 6.96
C ILE A 422 16.91 -8.43 7.11
N TRP A 423 15.97 -9.23 7.62
CA TRP A 423 14.59 -8.81 7.88
C TRP A 423 14.30 -8.75 9.38
N ARG A 424 13.82 -7.61 9.87
CA ARG A 424 13.33 -7.44 11.24
C ARG A 424 11.82 -7.66 11.32
N ARG A 425 11.35 -8.27 12.42
CA ARG A 425 9.94 -8.69 12.56
C ARG A 425 9.01 -7.52 12.81
N GLY A 426 9.53 -6.40 13.31
CA GLY A 426 8.74 -5.19 13.59
C GLY A 426 7.83 -5.35 14.80
N ASN A 427 8.15 -6.26 15.73
CA ASN A 427 7.37 -6.53 16.93
C ASN A 427 8.27 -6.70 18.15
N ASP A 428 7.70 -6.82 19.35
CA ASP A 428 8.45 -6.82 20.63
C ASP A 428 9.41 -8.00 20.80
N ARG A 429 9.44 -8.95 19.86
CA ARG A 429 10.44 -10.02 19.82
C ARG A 429 11.78 -9.58 19.22
N ASP A 430 11.86 -8.48 18.48
CA ASP A 430 13.17 -7.95 18.09
C ASP A 430 13.82 -7.26 19.31
N SER A 431 15.06 -7.64 19.62
CA SER A 431 15.82 -7.04 20.71
C SER A 431 16.14 -5.57 20.40
N CYS A 432 15.92 -4.68 21.37
CA CYS A 432 16.42 -3.31 21.33
C CYS A 432 17.39 -3.08 22.51
N PRO A 433 18.56 -2.43 22.31
CA PRO A 433 19.07 -1.91 21.04
C PRO A 433 19.24 -3.00 19.96
N ASP A 434 18.96 -2.65 18.71
CA ASP A 434 19.15 -3.58 17.60
C ASP A 434 20.65 -3.74 17.35
N PRO A 435 21.21 -4.95 17.28
CA PRO A 435 22.66 -5.15 17.15
C PRO A 435 23.24 -4.60 15.83
N GLU A 436 22.40 -4.41 14.82
CA GLU A 436 22.77 -3.91 13.49
C GLU A 436 22.47 -2.41 13.33
N VAL A 437 22.03 -1.73 14.41
CA VAL A 437 21.80 -0.28 14.43
C VAL A 437 22.74 0.35 15.45
N ARG A 438 23.72 1.11 14.96
CA ARG A 438 24.75 1.75 15.79
C ARG A 438 24.57 3.26 15.77
N VAL A 439 24.88 3.91 16.90
CA VAL A 439 24.84 5.36 17.02
C VAL A 439 26.22 5.84 17.41
N TYR A 440 26.80 6.73 16.60
CA TYR A 440 28.12 7.28 16.81
C TYR A 440 28.04 8.78 17.12
N LEU A 441 28.71 9.22 18.17
CA LEU A 441 28.95 10.64 18.43
C LEU A 441 30.24 11.08 17.73
N TYR A 442 30.13 12.16 16.99
CA TYR A 442 31.22 12.92 16.42
C TYR A 442 31.20 14.32 17.01
N THR A 443 32.32 14.75 17.57
CA THR A 443 32.54 16.13 17.99
C THR A 443 33.81 16.69 17.37
N PRO A 444 33.82 17.97 16.96
CA PRO A 444 35.00 18.64 16.41
C PRO A 444 36.24 18.42 17.28
N GLY A 445 37.29 17.85 16.69
CA GLY A 445 38.58 17.60 17.35
C GLY A 445 38.71 16.27 18.09
N ASN A 446 37.64 15.47 18.19
CA ASN A 446 37.65 14.18 18.87
C ASN A 446 37.48 13.00 17.90
N ASN A 447 37.92 11.82 18.34
CA ASN A 447 37.64 10.57 17.62
C ASN A 447 36.16 10.22 17.74
N ARG A 448 35.61 9.53 16.73
CA ARG A 448 34.24 9.02 16.80
C ARG A 448 34.10 8.04 17.98
N ARG A 449 32.94 8.07 18.63
CA ARG A 449 32.64 7.17 19.74
C ARG A 449 31.28 6.52 19.58
N GLU A 450 31.22 5.22 19.76
CA GLU A 450 29.97 4.46 19.71
C GLU A 450 29.20 4.58 21.03
N LEU A 451 27.89 4.73 20.91
CA LEU A 451 26.97 4.84 22.04
C LEU A 451 26.86 3.52 22.80
N ASP A 452 27.29 3.53 24.05
CA ASP A 452 26.98 2.46 25.00
C ASP A 452 25.81 2.89 25.89
N SER A 453 24.64 2.32 25.62
CA SER A 453 23.43 2.57 26.40
C SER A 453 23.48 2.09 27.86
N ARG A 454 24.50 1.31 28.25
CA ARG A 454 24.67 0.81 29.62
C ARG A 454 25.43 1.79 30.52
N GLU A 455 26.17 2.72 29.94
CA GLU A 455 26.94 3.72 30.67
C GLU A 455 26.04 4.90 31.08
N SER A 456 25.85 5.07 32.40
CA SER A 456 24.94 6.08 32.97
C SER A 456 25.40 7.53 32.82
N ASP A 457 26.65 7.75 32.45
CA ASP A 457 27.29 9.06 32.24
C ASP A 457 27.95 9.16 30.86
N TRP A 458 27.60 8.26 29.94
CA TRP A 458 28.18 8.20 28.59
C TRP A 458 28.19 9.57 27.91
N LEU A 459 27.07 10.29 27.98
CA LEU A 459 26.92 11.58 27.33
C LEU A 459 27.89 12.65 27.87
N ARG A 460 28.44 12.55 29.09
CA ARG A 460 29.21 13.66 29.68
C ARG A 460 30.65 13.81 29.20
N HIS A 461 31.23 12.80 28.55
CA HIS A 461 32.67 12.75 28.30
C HIS A 461 33.12 13.60 27.09
N ASP A 462 32.49 13.43 25.92
CA ASP A 462 32.92 14.06 24.66
C ASP A 462 31.88 15.02 24.06
N TYR A 463 30.83 15.30 24.83
CA TYR A 463 29.67 16.10 24.44
C TYR A 463 29.81 17.54 24.92
N ASP A 464 29.67 18.49 24.02
CA ASP A 464 29.71 19.91 24.35
C ASP A 464 28.28 20.44 24.51
N THR A 465 27.88 20.77 25.74
CA THR A 465 26.54 21.28 26.06
C THR A 465 26.24 22.65 25.45
N THR A 466 27.26 23.40 24.99
CA THR A 466 27.07 24.72 24.38
C THR A 466 26.59 24.61 22.92
N ARG A 467 26.89 23.49 22.26
CA ARG A 467 26.59 23.20 20.86
C ARG A 467 25.18 22.66 20.65
N GLU A 468 24.68 22.80 19.43
CA GLU A 468 23.41 22.18 19.02
C GLU A 468 23.61 20.72 18.62
N ASN A 469 22.55 19.92 18.65
CA ASN A 469 22.63 18.49 18.40
C ASN A 469 21.99 18.12 17.07
N ILE A 470 22.72 17.36 16.27
CA ILE A 470 22.27 16.87 14.98
C ILE A 470 22.22 15.35 15.02
N ILE A 471 21.07 14.76 14.72
CA ILE A 471 20.95 13.32 14.49
C ILE A 471 20.92 13.11 12.97
N LEU A 472 21.95 12.47 12.42
CA LEU A 472 22.05 12.17 10.99
C LEU A 472 21.65 10.73 10.72
N ILE A 473 20.71 10.52 9.80
CA ILE A 473 20.27 9.17 9.39
C ILE A 473 20.40 9.04 7.87
N HIS A 474 21.23 8.10 7.44
CA HIS A 474 21.45 7.83 6.01
C HIS A 474 20.32 7.01 5.39
N GLY A 475 20.32 6.95 4.06
CA GLY A 475 19.35 6.19 3.26
C GLY A 475 19.76 4.75 2.95
N TYR A 476 19.14 4.21 1.91
CA TYR A 476 19.47 2.90 1.34
C TYR A 476 20.91 2.86 0.81
N ALA A 477 21.57 1.70 0.96
CA ALA A 477 22.98 1.48 0.63
C ALA A 477 23.95 2.47 1.29
N GLY A 478 23.53 3.07 2.40
CA GLY A 478 24.34 3.99 3.19
C GLY A 478 25.02 3.32 4.39
N GLY A 479 25.86 4.08 5.05
CA GLY A 479 26.57 3.73 6.27
C GLY A 479 27.25 4.97 6.86
N ASP A 480 27.99 4.80 7.94
CA ASP A 480 28.61 5.90 8.68
C ASP A 480 29.63 6.76 7.90
N ASN A 481 30.39 6.14 7.01
CA ASN A 481 31.44 6.75 6.20
C ASN A 481 31.15 6.69 4.70
N THR A 482 29.92 6.34 4.31
CA THR A 482 29.56 6.25 2.90
C THR A 482 29.01 7.59 2.40
N LEU A 483 29.14 7.81 1.09
CA LEU A 483 28.42 8.88 0.42
C LEU A 483 26.91 8.57 0.39
N PRO A 484 26.04 9.59 0.41
CA PRO A 484 26.36 11.01 0.57
C PRO A 484 26.49 11.50 2.02
N ILE A 485 26.01 10.75 3.03
CA ILE A 485 25.82 11.29 4.39
C ILE A 485 27.12 11.76 5.04
N ALA A 486 28.25 11.12 4.72
CA ALA A 486 29.56 11.50 5.24
C ALA A 486 29.92 12.95 4.92
N VAL A 487 29.50 13.47 3.75
CA VAL A 487 29.70 14.89 3.38
C VAL A 487 29.01 15.81 4.38
N LEU A 488 27.76 15.50 4.72
CA LEU A 488 26.98 16.34 5.61
C LEU A 488 27.49 16.27 7.05
N ARG A 489 27.87 15.08 7.51
CA ARG A 489 28.56 14.91 8.81
C ARG A 489 29.79 15.81 8.86
N ASP A 490 30.67 15.72 7.85
CA ASP A 490 31.92 16.48 7.83
C ASP A 490 31.65 17.99 7.71
N ALA A 491 30.60 18.41 6.99
CA ALA A 491 30.17 19.81 6.91
C ALA A 491 29.72 20.36 8.28
N TYR A 492 28.92 19.60 9.04
CA TYR A 492 28.53 19.97 10.40
C TYR A 492 29.73 20.07 11.34
N LEU A 493 30.65 19.12 11.26
CA LEU A 493 31.87 19.11 12.06
C LEU A 493 32.80 20.29 11.71
N ARG A 494 32.93 20.63 10.42
CA ARG A 494 33.72 21.79 9.96
C ARG A 494 33.15 23.12 10.46
N ASN A 495 31.83 23.26 10.54
CA ASN A 495 31.20 24.47 11.10
C ASN A 495 31.52 24.65 12.60
N GLY A 496 31.69 23.55 13.34
CA GLY A 496 32.15 23.54 14.72
C GLY A 496 31.06 23.81 15.78
N SER A 497 29.88 24.29 15.38
CA SER A 497 28.79 24.66 16.29
C SER A 497 27.90 23.49 16.75
N TYR A 498 28.21 22.25 16.32
CA TYR A 498 27.31 21.11 16.43
C TYR A 498 27.97 19.87 17.05
N ASN A 499 27.19 19.11 17.82
CA ASN A 499 27.43 17.71 18.15
C ASN A 499 26.67 16.84 17.14
N VAL A 500 27.34 15.88 16.51
CA VAL A 500 26.74 15.07 15.45
C VAL A 500 26.61 13.62 15.92
N PHE A 501 25.38 13.16 16.05
CA PHE A 501 25.01 11.76 16.28
C PHE A 501 24.65 11.12 14.95
N LEU A 502 25.53 10.29 14.41
CA LEU A 502 25.25 9.54 13.18
C LEU A 502 24.64 8.18 13.54
N VAL A 503 23.50 7.88 12.93
CA VAL A 503 22.85 6.57 13.01
C VAL A 503 23.25 5.74 11.80
N ASP A 504 23.95 4.64 12.07
CA ASP A 504 24.34 3.65 11.09
C ASP A 504 23.41 2.43 11.19
N TRP A 505 22.64 2.21 10.14
CA TRP A 505 21.78 1.05 9.97
C TRP A 505 22.09 0.33 8.64
N GLY A 506 23.32 0.50 8.13
CA GLY A 506 23.74 0.05 6.81
C GLY A 506 23.56 -1.45 6.59
N ALA A 507 23.77 -2.28 7.61
CA ALA A 507 23.53 -3.72 7.53
C ALA A 507 22.06 -4.08 7.22
N LEU A 508 21.11 -3.28 7.73
CA LEU A 508 19.67 -3.45 7.48
C LEU A 508 19.20 -2.73 6.20
N ALA A 509 20.07 -1.90 5.61
CA ALA A 509 19.81 -1.08 4.43
C ALA A 509 20.71 -1.43 3.24
N ALA A 510 21.44 -2.54 3.29
CA ALA A 510 22.45 -2.90 2.31
C ALA A 510 21.86 -3.13 0.91
N ALA A 511 22.62 -2.81 -0.14
CA ALA A 511 22.26 -3.23 -1.49
C ALA A 511 22.57 -4.72 -1.68
N PRO A 512 21.75 -5.50 -2.43
CA PRO A 512 20.56 -5.12 -3.21
C PRO A 512 19.22 -5.19 -2.44
N CYS A 513 19.23 -5.16 -1.11
CA CYS A 513 18.09 -5.46 -0.23
C CYS A 513 17.09 -4.31 -0.01
N TYR A 514 16.73 -3.58 -1.07
CA TYR A 514 15.82 -2.42 -0.96
C TYR A 514 14.46 -2.74 -0.30
N PRO A 515 13.75 -3.83 -0.66
CA PRO A 515 12.49 -4.18 0.00
C PRO A 515 12.66 -4.48 1.50
N ALA A 516 13.77 -5.10 1.88
CA ALA A 516 14.10 -5.37 3.28
C ALA A 516 14.37 -4.07 4.04
N ALA A 517 15.15 -3.16 3.44
CA ALA A 517 15.41 -1.83 4.00
C ALA A 517 14.11 -1.05 4.29
N VAL A 518 13.15 -1.09 3.37
CA VAL A 518 11.84 -0.46 3.54
C VAL A 518 11.02 -1.15 4.65
N SER A 519 11.07 -2.47 4.74
CA SER A 519 10.41 -3.22 5.83
C SER A 519 11.04 -2.94 7.19
N ASN A 520 12.35 -2.71 7.22
CA ASN A 520 13.12 -2.50 8.45
C ASN A 520 12.93 -1.09 9.06
N LEU A 521 12.38 -0.13 8.32
CA LEU A 521 12.18 1.25 8.80
C LEU A 521 11.51 1.32 10.19
N HIS A 522 10.47 0.52 10.41
CA HIS A 522 9.69 0.56 11.64
C HIS A 522 10.43 -0.04 12.84
N PRO A 523 10.98 -1.27 12.78
CA PRO A 523 11.81 -1.80 13.86
C PRO A 523 13.05 -0.95 14.16
N VAL A 524 13.71 -0.40 13.13
CA VAL A 524 14.85 0.52 13.31
C VAL A 524 14.43 1.77 14.06
N ALA A 525 13.36 2.46 13.61
CA ALA A 525 12.84 3.65 14.28
C ALA A 525 12.40 3.38 15.73
N ARG A 526 11.81 2.22 16.00
CA ARG A 526 11.42 1.82 17.36
C ARG A 526 12.62 1.60 18.28
N CYS A 527 13.69 0.94 17.82
CA CYS A 527 14.87 0.80 18.66
C CYS A 527 15.58 2.15 18.85
N LEU A 528 15.63 2.99 17.81
CA LEU A 528 16.18 4.33 17.90
C LEU A 528 15.38 5.25 18.83
N SER A 529 14.06 5.10 18.94
CA SER A 529 13.27 5.90 19.88
C SER A 529 13.62 5.57 21.34
N ARG A 530 13.92 4.30 21.65
CA ARG A 530 14.45 3.90 22.96
C ARG A 530 15.83 4.50 23.20
N THR A 531 16.71 4.44 22.21
CA THR A 531 18.04 5.07 22.28
C THR A 531 17.95 6.58 22.51
N LEU A 532 17.08 7.28 21.78
CA LEU A 532 16.87 8.73 21.94
C LEU A 532 16.23 9.07 23.29
N THR A 533 15.34 8.22 23.80
CA THR A 533 14.80 8.35 25.16
C THR A 533 15.91 8.19 26.20
N SER A 534 16.83 7.24 26.03
CA SER A 534 18.00 7.09 26.90
C SER A 534 18.91 8.33 26.83
N LEU A 535 19.23 8.84 25.63
CA LEU A 535 20.03 10.06 25.47
C LEU A 535 19.37 11.28 26.12
N ARG A 536 18.04 11.42 26.01
CA ARG A 536 17.28 12.46 26.71
C ARG A 536 17.42 12.33 28.23
N ASN A 537 17.29 11.12 28.76
CA ASN A 537 17.44 10.86 30.19
C ASN A 537 18.87 11.14 30.69
N LEU A 538 19.87 10.96 29.82
CA LEU A 538 21.27 11.33 30.08
C LEU A 538 21.53 12.85 30.00
N GLY A 539 20.54 13.65 29.58
CA GLY A 539 20.61 15.11 29.54
C GLY A 539 20.67 15.73 28.15
N LEU A 540 20.46 14.97 27.06
CA LEU A 540 20.41 15.54 25.71
C LEU A 540 19.21 16.52 25.57
N PRO A 541 19.44 17.81 25.26
CA PRO A 541 18.39 18.80 25.16
C PRO A 541 17.61 18.65 23.84
N ILE A 542 16.43 18.01 23.90
CA ILE A 542 15.58 17.74 22.73
C ILE A 542 15.18 19.02 21.97
N HIS A 543 14.94 20.13 22.68
CA HIS A 543 14.59 21.43 22.09
C HIS A 543 15.74 22.07 21.27
N ARG A 544 16.98 21.56 21.41
CA ARG A 544 18.15 21.93 20.58
C ARG A 544 18.65 20.75 19.75
N THR A 545 17.76 19.83 19.40
CA THR A 545 18.09 18.63 18.63
C THR A 545 17.33 18.59 17.31
N THR A 546 18.06 18.48 16.20
CA THR A 546 17.52 18.38 14.83
C THR A 546 17.82 17.01 14.25
N CYS A 547 16.80 16.29 13.74
CA CYS A 547 16.99 15.05 12.99
C CYS A 547 17.05 15.36 11.49
N VAL A 548 18.14 15.02 10.83
CA VAL A 548 18.31 15.17 9.38
C VAL A 548 18.42 13.80 8.76
N GLY A 549 17.49 13.47 7.88
CA GLY A 549 17.44 12.16 7.24
C GLY A 549 17.48 12.29 5.72
N HIS A 550 18.29 11.47 5.05
CA HIS A 550 18.33 11.38 3.58
C HIS A 550 17.61 10.13 3.08
N SER A 551 16.83 10.25 1.99
CA SER A 551 16.16 9.12 1.35
C SER A 551 15.28 8.33 2.35
N LEU A 552 15.50 7.03 2.53
CA LEU A 552 14.82 6.23 3.56
C LEU A 552 15.04 6.74 5.00
N GLY A 553 16.19 7.35 5.28
CA GLY A 553 16.50 7.95 6.59
C GLY A 553 15.59 9.12 6.94
N ALA A 554 15.05 9.85 5.95
CA ALA A 554 14.06 10.91 6.17
C ALA A 554 12.78 10.34 6.82
N HIS A 555 12.36 9.15 6.39
CA HIS A 555 11.22 8.48 7.00
C HIS A 555 11.55 7.94 8.38
N ILE A 556 12.76 7.42 8.61
CA ILE A 556 13.17 7.00 9.97
C ILE A 556 13.06 8.18 10.95
N CYS A 557 13.51 9.38 10.59
CA CYS A 557 13.34 10.59 11.43
C CYS A 557 11.87 10.84 11.80
N GLY A 558 10.94 10.71 10.85
CA GLY A 558 9.50 10.87 11.10
C GLY A 558 8.90 9.73 11.94
N ILE A 559 9.23 8.48 11.60
CA ILE A 559 8.68 7.29 12.26
C ILE A 559 9.10 7.24 13.73
N ILE A 560 10.32 7.67 14.08
CA ILE A 560 10.79 7.73 15.47
C ILE A 560 9.80 8.51 16.34
N ALA A 561 9.23 9.61 15.84
CA ALA A 561 8.32 10.47 16.59
C ALA A 561 7.07 9.72 17.09
N ASN A 562 6.60 8.71 16.37
CA ASN A 562 5.43 7.90 16.77
C ASN A 562 5.68 7.05 18.03
N TYR A 563 6.94 6.87 18.43
CA TYR A 563 7.33 6.06 19.57
C TYR A 563 7.87 6.87 20.76
N LEU A 564 8.05 8.18 20.59
CA LEU A 564 8.57 9.04 21.65
C LEU A 564 7.43 9.53 22.54
N LEU A 565 7.69 9.60 23.84
CA LEU A 565 6.82 10.26 24.81
C LEU A 565 7.05 11.78 24.87
N PHE A 566 7.75 12.33 23.89
CA PHE A 566 8.04 13.75 23.76
C PHE A 566 8.12 14.12 22.28
N ARG A 567 7.84 15.38 21.98
CA ARG A 567 7.87 15.90 20.62
C ARG A 567 9.29 16.28 20.23
N MET A 568 9.68 15.93 19.00
CA MET A 568 10.96 16.36 18.44
C MET A 568 10.89 17.84 18.03
N ASN A 569 11.98 18.57 18.21
CA ASN A 569 12.05 19.99 17.86
C ASN A 569 12.04 20.22 16.35
N ARG A 570 12.93 19.53 15.61
CA ARG A 570 13.06 19.75 14.17
C ARG A 570 13.42 18.49 13.41
N ILE A 571 12.76 18.27 12.27
CA ILE A 571 13.11 17.26 11.27
C ILE A 571 13.40 17.94 9.93
N ILE A 572 14.49 17.55 9.28
CA ILE A 572 14.83 17.96 7.91
C ILE A 572 14.94 16.70 7.04
N GLY A 573 14.00 16.52 6.13
CA GLY A 573 13.96 15.42 5.17
C GLY A 573 14.65 15.81 3.86
N LEU A 574 15.73 15.13 3.52
CA LEU A 574 16.49 15.34 2.28
C LEU A 574 16.06 14.31 1.24
N ASP A 575 15.33 14.76 0.23
CA ASP A 575 14.73 13.98 -0.86
C ASP A 575 14.12 12.64 -0.37
N PRO A 576 13.09 12.68 0.50
CA PRO A 576 12.53 11.48 1.14
C PRO A 576 12.12 10.42 0.11
N ALA A 577 12.45 9.15 0.36
CA ALA A 577 12.30 8.10 -0.62
C ALA A 577 10.84 7.81 -1.00
N LYS A 578 10.56 7.67 -2.29
CA LYS A 578 9.24 7.30 -2.82
C LYS A 578 9.01 5.80 -2.99
N PRO A 579 9.95 5.01 -3.55
CA PRO A 579 9.67 3.63 -3.91
C PRO A 579 9.25 2.78 -2.69
N LEU A 580 8.15 2.03 -2.82
CA LEU A 580 7.55 1.19 -1.76
C LEU A 580 7.04 1.96 -0.51
N ILE A 581 7.19 3.29 -0.44
CA ILE A 581 6.64 4.15 0.62
C ILE A 581 5.29 4.72 0.17
N ARG A 582 4.21 4.38 0.89
CA ARG A 582 2.84 4.70 0.47
C ARG A 582 2.25 5.88 1.26
N PRO A 583 1.57 6.84 0.61
CA PRO A 583 0.80 7.87 1.31
C PRO A 583 -0.23 7.25 2.28
N GLY A 584 -0.33 7.78 3.49
CA GLY A 584 -1.32 7.35 4.51
C GLY A 584 -0.91 6.18 5.41
N ARG A 585 0.29 5.59 5.25
CA ARG A 585 0.88 4.67 6.25
C ARG A 585 1.74 5.44 7.26
N VAL A 586 1.87 4.93 8.49
CA VAL A 586 2.76 5.44 9.57
C VAL A 586 4.26 5.34 9.21
N ASN A 587 4.62 4.83 8.02
CA ASN A 587 6.00 4.65 7.55
C ASN A 587 6.52 5.84 6.71
N ARG A 588 5.86 6.98 6.79
CA ARG A 588 6.13 8.15 5.95
C ARG A 588 6.24 9.38 6.83
N LEU A 589 7.26 10.19 6.56
CA LEU A 589 7.46 11.48 7.21
C LEU A 589 6.27 12.42 6.93
N ASP A 590 5.80 13.08 7.97
CA ASP A 590 4.72 14.08 7.91
C ASP A 590 5.07 15.31 8.76
N SER A 591 4.42 16.44 8.45
CA SER A 591 4.47 17.67 9.23
C SER A 591 4.15 17.48 10.72
N GLY A 592 3.33 16.47 11.06
CA GLY A 592 2.95 16.15 12.43
C GLY A 592 4.09 15.60 13.31
N ASP A 593 5.20 15.14 12.72
CA ASP A 593 6.23 14.35 13.41
C ASP A 593 7.17 15.21 14.31
N ALA A 594 7.24 16.52 14.10
CA ALA A 594 8.06 17.43 14.93
C ALA A 594 7.43 18.83 15.04
N ASP A 595 7.95 19.70 15.91
CA ASP A 595 7.51 21.10 16.00
C ASP A 595 7.72 21.84 14.67
N PHE A 596 8.82 21.51 13.98
CA PHE A 596 9.08 21.96 12.63
C PHE A 596 9.60 20.82 11.75
N VAL A 597 9.05 20.72 10.53
CA VAL A 597 9.41 19.70 9.55
C VAL A 597 9.66 20.39 8.23
N GLU A 598 10.89 20.29 7.74
CA GLU A 598 11.32 20.80 6.46
C GLU A 598 11.62 19.65 5.51
N VAL A 599 11.28 19.80 4.22
CA VAL A 599 11.62 18.80 3.20
C VAL A 599 12.26 19.46 1.98
N MET A 600 13.40 18.95 1.54
CA MET A 600 14.04 19.34 0.27
C MET A 600 13.77 18.29 -0.80
N HIS A 601 13.28 18.74 -1.94
CA HIS A 601 12.98 17.91 -3.11
C HIS A 601 14.00 18.19 -4.20
N THR A 602 14.77 17.17 -4.59
CA THR A 602 15.79 17.25 -5.65
C THR A 602 15.63 16.17 -6.72
N ASN A 603 14.85 15.11 -6.45
CA ASN A 603 14.43 14.14 -7.45
C ASN A 603 12.98 13.64 -7.24
N ALA A 604 12.09 14.61 -7.06
CA ALA A 604 10.67 14.38 -6.80
C ALA A 604 9.99 13.64 -7.95
N GLY A 605 9.29 12.56 -7.61
CA GLY A 605 8.51 11.76 -8.53
C GLY A 605 9.22 10.49 -9.02
N TYR A 606 10.54 10.38 -8.82
CA TYR A 606 11.33 9.20 -9.19
C TYR A 606 11.88 8.46 -7.95
N TYR A 607 13.04 8.87 -7.43
CA TYR A 607 13.56 8.37 -6.15
C TYR A 607 12.99 9.13 -4.96
N GLY A 608 12.80 10.44 -5.09
CA GLY A 608 12.22 11.31 -4.08
C GLY A 608 10.70 11.42 -4.20
N GLU A 609 10.05 11.78 -3.10
CA GLU A 609 8.60 11.99 -3.07
C GLU A 609 8.20 13.30 -3.76
N SER A 610 7.03 13.33 -4.38
CA SER A 610 6.50 14.49 -5.11
C SER A 610 5.48 15.30 -4.35
N ILE A 611 4.87 14.70 -3.33
CA ILE A 611 3.85 15.32 -2.51
C ILE A 611 4.51 16.13 -1.40
N ARG A 612 3.90 17.26 -1.04
CA ARG A 612 4.28 18.04 0.14
C ARG A 612 4.24 17.20 1.41
N MET A 613 5.27 17.29 2.24
CA MET A 613 5.40 16.47 3.45
C MET A 613 5.67 17.30 4.70
N GLY A 614 6.27 18.48 4.57
CA GLY A 614 6.67 19.31 5.69
C GLY A 614 5.72 20.47 5.96
N HIS A 615 6.05 21.17 7.04
CA HIS A 615 5.63 22.55 7.28
C HIS A 615 6.13 23.46 6.16
N ALA A 616 7.40 23.28 5.78
CA ALA A 616 8.05 23.94 4.64
C ALA A 616 8.63 22.89 3.67
N ASP A 617 8.35 23.06 2.37
CA ASP A 617 8.87 22.19 1.31
C ASP A 617 9.63 23.03 0.28
N PHE A 618 10.88 22.65 0.01
CA PHE A 618 11.77 23.34 -0.93
C PHE A 618 11.92 22.52 -2.20
N CYS A 619 11.48 23.06 -3.34
CA CYS A 619 11.68 22.45 -4.66
C CYS A 619 12.98 23.02 -5.28
N VAL A 620 14.08 22.26 -5.24
CA VAL A 620 15.34 22.71 -5.84
C VAL A 620 15.30 22.45 -7.34
N ASN A 621 15.48 23.51 -8.15
CA ASN A 621 15.32 23.48 -9.60
C ASN A 621 13.96 22.87 -10.03
N GLY A 622 12.91 23.17 -9.27
CA GLY A 622 11.57 22.61 -9.48
C GLY A 622 11.39 21.18 -8.98
N GLY A 623 12.34 20.64 -8.21
CA GLY A 623 12.31 19.29 -7.64
C GLY A 623 12.59 18.18 -8.67
N LYS A 624 13.13 18.51 -9.83
CA LYS A 624 13.43 17.55 -10.91
C LYS A 624 14.92 17.20 -10.91
N ILE A 625 15.32 16.39 -11.89
CA ILE A 625 16.74 16.15 -12.20
C ILE A 625 17.50 17.47 -12.17
N GLN A 626 18.59 17.50 -11.41
CA GLN A 626 19.37 18.71 -11.22
C GLN A 626 20.13 19.03 -12.53
N PRO A 627 20.21 20.30 -12.97
CA PRO A 627 20.75 20.66 -14.29
C PRO A 627 22.15 20.09 -14.56
N PHE A 628 22.99 20.03 -13.54
CA PHE A 628 24.36 19.52 -13.61
C PHE A 628 24.48 17.98 -13.59
N CYS A 629 23.37 17.28 -13.31
CA CYS A 629 23.24 15.83 -13.41
C CYS A 629 22.73 15.37 -14.79
N GLU A 630 22.11 16.26 -15.58
CA GLU A 630 21.52 15.92 -16.88
C GLU A 630 22.54 15.31 -17.85
N GLY A 631 22.14 14.25 -18.56
CA GLY A 631 22.97 13.60 -19.58
C GLY A 631 24.03 12.62 -19.04
N ARG A 632 24.06 12.37 -17.72
CA ARG A 632 24.95 11.38 -17.09
C ARG A 632 24.30 9.99 -17.01
N SER A 633 25.13 8.95 -16.85
CA SER A 633 24.67 7.54 -16.83
C SER A 633 23.75 7.17 -15.66
N ASN A 634 23.64 8.02 -14.63
CA ASN A 634 22.79 7.87 -13.44
C ASN A 634 22.24 9.24 -12.99
N ASP A 635 21.72 10.04 -13.93
CA ASP A 635 21.20 11.41 -13.69
C ASP A 635 20.16 11.50 -12.55
N GLN A 636 19.30 10.49 -12.42
CA GLN A 636 18.33 10.34 -11.34
C GLN A 636 18.98 10.16 -9.97
N LEU A 637 19.95 9.25 -9.86
CA LEU A 637 20.64 8.98 -8.60
C LEU A 637 21.52 10.16 -8.21
N CYS A 638 22.20 10.78 -9.18
CA CYS A 638 22.93 12.03 -9.00
C CYS A 638 22.02 13.10 -8.36
N SER A 639 20.83 13.30 -8.93
CA SER A 639 19.89 14.30 -8.41
C SER A 639 19.38 13.98 -7.00
N HIS A 640 19.16 12.69 -6.70
CA HIS A 640 18.70 12.22 -5.38
C HIS A 640 19.76 12.38 -4.27
N VAL A 641 21.02 12.09 -4.59
CA VAL A 641 22.16 12.13 -3.65
C VAL A 641 22.58 13.58 -3.35
N TRP A 642 22.44 14.49 -4.33
CA TRP A 642 22.86 15.89 -4.21
C TRP A 642 22.00 16.74 -3.26
N ALA A 643 20.85 16.25 -2.79
CA ALA A 643 20.09 16.87 -1.70
C ALA A 643 20.99 17.13 -0.48
N VAL A 644 21.92 16.21 -0.21
CA VAL A 644 22.87 16.31 0.91
C VAL A 644 23.88 17.44 0.71
N CYS A 645 24.35 17.67 -0.53
CA CYS A 645 25.26 18.78 -0.85
C CYS A 645 24.55 20.14 -0.76
N PHE A 646 23.27 20.25 -1.14
CA PHE A 646 22.49 21.46 -0.90
C PHE A 646 22.31 21.74 0.60
N MET A 647 22.06 20.69 1.40
CA MET A 647 21.99 20.83 2.84
C MET A 647 23.32 21.27 3.44
N ALA A 648 24.45 20.68 2.99
CA ALA A 648 25.78 21.08 3.44
C ALA A 648 26.08 22.55 3.10
N LEU A 649 25.72 23.01 1.90
CA LEU A 649 25.83 24.42 1.50
C LEU A 649 25.03 25.36 2.42
N SER A 650 23.88 24.91 2.94
CA SER A 650 23.03 25.72 3.83
C SER A 650 23.65 26.02 5.21
N LEU A 651 24.68 25.27 5.60
CA LEU A 651 25.40 25.46 6.86
C LEU A 651 26.32 26.68 6.81
N ASP A 652 26.69 27.11 5.61
CA ASP A 652 27.61 28.22 5.39
C ASP A 652 26.87 29.55 5.40
N ASN A 653 27.52 30.61 5.90
CA ASN A 653 27.01 31.98 5.90
C ASN A 653 25.57 32.11 6.44
N ASN A 654 25.18 31.26 7.39
CA ASN A 654 23.83 31.18 7.96
C ASN A 654 22.72 31.05 6.89
N GLY A 655 22.96 30.27 5.83
CA GLY A 655 21.98 30.02 4.76
C GLY A 655 21.75 31.18 3.79
N ARG A 656 22.56 32.24 3.85
CA ARG A 656 22.46 33.40 2.94
C ARG A 656 22.71 33.05 1.47
N ASN A 657 23.39 31.94 1.21
CA ASN A 657 23.66 31.45 -0.14
C ASN A 657 22.55 30.54 -0.68
N THR A 658 21.57 30.20 0.15
CA THR A 658 20.48 29.25 -0.16
C THR A 658 19.11 29.90 0.01
N ILE A 659 18.99 31.20 -0.27
CA ILE A 659 17.71 31.92 -0.17
C ILE A 659 16.74 31.44 -1.26
N ALA A 660 15.64 30.83 -0.82
CA ALA A 660 14.54 30.40 -1.66
C ALA A 660 13.40 31.42 -1.61
N GLU A 661 12.64 31.47 -2.70
CA GLU A 661 11.45 32.33 -2.83
C GLU A 661 10.17 31.49 -2.78
N SER A 662 9.07 32.06 -2.31
CA SER A 662 7.78 31.35 -2.32
C SER A 662 7.38 31.00 -3.76
N CYS A 663 6.97 29.75 -4.00
CA CYS A 663 6.54 29.30 -5.32
C CYS A 663 5.26 28.46 -5.29
N SER A 664 4.86 27.90 -6.44
CA SER A 664 3.57 27.23 -6.63
C SER A 664 3.31 26.12 -5.60
N ARG A 665 2.03 25.79 -5.36
CA ARG A 665 1.61 24.82 -4.34
C ARG A 665 2.07 23.36 -4.57
N ARG A 666 2.71 23.04 -5.70
CA ARG A 666 3.19 21.69 -6.03
C ARG A 666 4.58 21.74 -6.68
N CYS A 667 5.58 21.09 -6.09
CA CYS A 667 6.61 20.42 -6.89
C CYS A 667 5.86 19.27 -7.60
N PRO A 668 5.79 19.08 -8.93
CA PRO A 668 6.51 19.67 -10.06
C PRO A 668 5.55 20.31 -11.10
N SER A 669 5.64 21.60 -11.37
CA SER A 669 4.93 22.23 -12.51
C SER A 669 5.75 23.33 -13.17
N GLY A 670 7.07 23.11 -13.31
CA GLY A 670 7.97 24.03 -14.01
C GLY A 670 8.01 25.45 -13.42
N PRO A 671 8.87 26.33 -13.95
CA PRO A 671 8.80 27.73 -13.62
C PRO A 671 7.62 28.35 -14.39
N LYS A 672 6.48 28.54 -13.71
CA LYS A 672 5.50 29.56 -14.09
C LYS A 672 5.48 30.63 -13.01
N ILE A 673 6.12 31.76 -13.34
CA ILE A 673 5.98 33.08 -12.71
C ILE A 673 4.53 33.52 -12.98
N ALA A 674 3.72 33.98 -12.02
CA ALA A 674 3.87 35.31 -11.46
C ALA A 674 3.13 35.56 -10.13
N GLN A 675 3.82 36.35 -9.30
CA GLN A 675 3.35 37.49 -8.50
C GLN A 675 2.33 37.27 -7.38
N LYS A 676 2.85 36.83 -6.23
CA LYS A 676 2.79 37.71 -5.05
C LYS A 676 4.22 37.98 -4.59
N ALA A 677 4.54 39.23 -4.26
CA ALA A 677 5.78 39.57 -3.58
C ALA A 677 5.92 38.64 -2.36
N GLY A 678 6.93 37.79 -2.34
CA GLY A 678 6.81 36.50 -1.69
C GLY A 678 8.03 36.17 -0.84
N VAL A 679 7.80 36.14 0.47
CA VAL A 679 8.70 35.73 1.57
C VAL A 679 9.97 34.99 1.11
N TYR A 680 11.12 35.61 1.36
CA TYR A 680 12.44 35.01 1.15
C TYR A 680 12.87 34.25 2.39
N VAL A 681 13.28 33.00 2.21
CA VAL A 681 13.59 32.10 3.33
C VAL A 681 14.89 31.36 3.02
N PRO A 682 15.88 31.32 3.94
CA PRO A 682 17.03 30.44 3.76
C PRO A 682 16.56 28.98 3.74
N MET A 683 16.92 28.24 2.71
CA MET A 683 16.68 26.80 2.61
C MET A 683 17.75 26.05 3.41
N GLY A 684 17.33 25.05 4.18
CA GLY A 684 18.17 24.15 4.96
C GLY A 684 18.25 24.50 6.44
N HIS A 685 19.44 24.34 7.03
CA HIS A 685 19.53 24.29 8.49
C HIS A 685 18.97 25.53 9.20
N HIS A 686 19.14 26.70 8.58
CA HIS A 686 18.78 28.00 9.14
C HIS A 686 17.34 28.45 8.79
N THR A 687 16.51 27.59 8.20
CA THR A 687 15.10 27.91 7.93
C THR A 687 14.37 28.29 9.24
N PRO A 688 13.66 29.43 9.33
CA PRO A 688 12.90 29.79 10.53
C PRO A 688 11.72 28.84 10.78
N SER A 689 11.47 28.50 12.06
CA SER A 689 10.48 27.49 12.46
C SER A 689 9.02 27.91 12.22
N GLU A 690 8.75 29.19 11.97
CA GLU A 690 7.42 29.76 11.78
C GLU A 690 6.95 29.65 10.33
N ILE A 691 7.88 29.37 9.41
CA ILE A 691 7.60 29.37 7.98
C ILE A 691 6.71 28.19 7.60
N ARG A 692 5.68 28.46 6.79
CA ARG A 692 4.80 27.43 6.23
C ARG A 692 4.63 27.71 4.75
N GLY A 693 4.95 26.75 3.89
CA GLY A 693 5.01 27.13 2.47
C GLY A 693 5.77 26.18 1.57
N SER A 694 5.65 26.44 0.28
CA SER A 694 6.42 25.79 -0.76
C SER A 694 7.34 26.85 -1.33
N PHE A 695 8.63 26.56 -1.35
CA PHE A 695 9.68 27.49 -1.73
C PHE A 695 10.49 26.88 -2.86
N CYS A 696 10.97 27.72 -3.76
CA CYS A 696 11.79 27.28 -4.88
C CYS A 696 13.17 27.91 -4.76
N PHE A 697 14.18 27.07 -4.93
CA PHE A 697 15.58 27.48 -5.00
C PHE A 697 16.13 27.01 -6.34
N ASN A 698 16.79 27.90 -7.08
CA ASN A 698 17.35 27.56 -8.38
C ASN A 698 18.88 27.67 -8.32
N SER A 699 19.58 26.63 -8.76
CA SER A 699 21.03 26.61 -8.91
C SER A 699 21.42 25.72 -10.07
N ILE A 700 22.23 26.26 -10.99
CA ILE A 700 22.75 25.51 -12.14
C ILE A 700 24.12 24.88 -11.86
N LEU A 701 24.79 25.28 -10.79
CA LEU A 701 26.12 24.79 -10.42
C LEU A 701 26.01 23.71 -9.33
N PRO A 702 26.96 22.75 -9.31
CA PRO A 702 27.08 21.80 -8.21
C PRO A 702 27.19 22.52 -6.86
N PRO A 703 26.27 22.27 -5.91
CA PRO A 703 26.30 22.89 -4.59
C PRO A 703 27.49 22.37 -3.78
N TYR A 704 28.05 23.25 -2.93
CA TYR A 704 29.11 22.89 -1.98
C TYR A 704 30.42 22.36 -2.59
N CYS A 705 30.61 22.41 -3.90
CA CYS A 705 31.90 22.14 -4.54
C CYS A 705 32.84 23.37 -4.37
N PRO A 706 34.07 23.22 -3.85
CA PRO A 706 35.01 24.33 -3.73
C PRO A 706 35.44 24.84 -5.12
N ARG A 707 35.40 26.17 -5.30
CA ARG A 707 35.67 26.81 -6.61
C ARG A 707 37.14 27.15 -6.86
N TYR A 708 37.98 27.06 -5.85
CA TYR A 708 39.42 27.35 -5.91
C TYR A 708 40.14 26.59 -4.78
N HIS A 709 41.47 26.47 -4.87
CA HIS A 709 42.26 25.76 -3.86
C HIS A 709 42.08 26.40 -2.47
N ASN A 710 41.75 25.57 -1.46
CA ASN A 710 41.35 25.99 -0.11
C ASN A 710 40.05 26.83 -0.05
N GLY A 711 39.24 26.79 -1.11
CA GLY A 711 37.90 27.34 -1.11
C GLY A 711 36.96 26.57 -0.17
N HIS A 712 35.90 27.23 0.27
CA HIS A 712 34.89 26.61 1.14
C HIS A 712 34.07 25.57 0.35
N GLY A 713 33.93 24.35 0.88
CA GLY A 713 33.19 23.26 0.24
C GLY A 713 33.76 21.87 0.52
N ASP A 714 33.29 20.89 -0.26
CA ASP A 714 33.75 19.51 -0.26
C ASP A 714 33.92 18.97 -1.69
N ASP A 715 35.09 18.42 -2.00
CA ASP A 715 35.39 17.86 -3.32
C ASP A 715 34.44 16.72 -3.71
N ARG A 716 33.85 16.02 -2.72
CA ARG A 716 32.86 14.95 -2.96
C ARG A 716 31.53 15.49 -3.52
N CYS A 717 31.30 16.80 -3.49
CA CYS A 717 30.17 17.46 -4.14
C CYS A 717 30.52 18.06 -5.52
N CYS A 718 31.75 17.87 -6.01
CA CYS A 718 32.18 18.32 -7.34
C CYS A 718 31.88 17.28 -8.42
N LEU A 719 31.67 17.74 -9.65
CA LEU A 719 31.55 16.87 -10.80
C LEU A 719 32.91 16.61 -11.45
N PRO A 720 33.14 15.42 -12.05
CA PRO A 720 34.33 15.14 -12.82
C PRO A 720 34.48 16.15 -13.97
N GLY A 721 35.53 16.97 -13.94
CA GLY A 721 35.85 17.97 -14.96
C GLY A 721 35.70 19.44 -14.54
N ASP A 722 35.08 19.74 -13.39
CA ASP A 722 34.91 21.12 -12.89
C ASP A 722 36.17 21.69 -12.21
N MET A 723 37.24 20.90 -12.07
CA MET A 723 38.56 21.38 -11.63
C MET A 723 39.46 21.66 -12.84
N ASN A 724 39.46 22.90 -13.31
CA ASN A 724 40.52 23.48 -14.16
C ASN A 724 40.59 24.96 -13.74
N THR A 725 41.70 25.51 -13.22
CA THR A 725 43.09 25.38 -13.64
C THR A 725 44.05 25.75 -12.49
N ASP A 726 45.28 25.26 -12.59
CA ASP A 726 46.45 25.49 -11.72
C ASP A 726 46.41 24.84 -10.34
N LEU A 727 46.95 23.61 -10.27
CA LEU A 727 48.09 23.30 -9.40
C LEU A 727 48.70 21.96 -9.83
N SER A 728 49.92 22.07 -10.34
CA SER A 728 50.86 20.96 -10.37
C SER A 728 51.07 20.43 -8.94
N PHE A 729 50.98 19.11 -8.74
CA PHE A 729 51.95 18.28 -8.02
C PHE A 729 51.37 16.88 -7.67
N LYS A 730 51.90 15.87 -8.38
CA LYS A 730 52.25 14.50 -7.96
C LYS A 730 51.20 13.58 -7.29
N LYS A 731 50.86 12.53 -8.04
CA LYS A 731 50.86 11.09 -7.66
C LYS A 731 51.16 10.78 -6.20
N LYS A 732 50.19 10.20 -5.49
CA LYS A 732 50.28 8.88 -4.80
C LYS A 732 48.97 8.56 -4.06
N ASN A 733 48.18 7.67 -4.66
CA ASN A 733 47.63 6.44 -4.06
C ASN A 733 46.36 6.06 -4.82
N ASN A 734 46.55 5.14 -5.77
CA ASN A 734 45.48 4.27 -6.26
C ASN A 734 44.93 3.46 -5.09
N ALA A 735 43.68 3.70 -4.72
CA ALA A 735 42.75 2.64 -4.32
C ALA A 735 41.32 3.17 -4.37
N SER A 736 40.53 2.55 -5.24
CA SER A 736 39.07 2.44 -5.14
C SER A 736 38.23 3.70 -5.40
N VAL A 737 38.21 4.13 -6.67
CA VAL A 737 37.03 4.81 -7.24
C VAL A 737 36.56 3.96 -8.42
N LYS A 738 35.58 3.09 -8.18
CA LYS A 738 34.69 2.53 -9.19
C LYS A 738 33.27 2.55 -8.61
N SER A 739 32.32 2.79 -9.52
CA SER A 739 30.85 2.81 -9.40
C SER A 739 30.23 3.97 -8.63
N LEU A 740 29.87 5.02 -9.40
CA LEU A 740 28.60 5.73 -9.27
C LEU A 740 27.46 4.91 -9.88
#